data_AF-A0A0G4N9E1-F1
#
_entry.id   AF-A0A0G4N9E1-F1
#
_cell.length_a   1.000
_cell.length_b   1.000
_cell.length_c   1.000
_cell.angle_alpha   90.00
_cell.angle_beta   90.00
_cell.angle_gamma   90.00
#
_symmetry.space_group_name_H-M   'P 1'
#
loop_
_entity.id
_entity.type
_entity.pdbx_description
1 polymer ?
#
loop_
_entity_poly.entity_id
_entity_poly.type
_entity_poly.pdbx_seq_one_letter_code
_entity_poly.pdbx_strand_id
1 'polypeptide(L)'
;MKIGGDLQTIQRGIYMGLIEEDEWVPGRFLKGALSRRNSYIFPEDEKSIQILDVNKIYAEHDNLFSAVPVIQGYAEATKETWAALTIIGDLTTQAGRDLLFAALRFQRANPGIRLDIVHNSASTTTGPLINAALRKEESALTEVETPEQLKAILDAAETGSDGDYTIALASFLSAATIAPGANALILNGRVIGPITEDLPFDEDDFQLFLESEQTARILPVYAALEDLSLADRLSGPLAAAKLTSITALSTISDVPEGIFESASTVRVNSFEAWDSKHTAIEVGNAETASIHLTGLLNPVSEQGQRWAPILKVLSELDGVHVKLFLNPKEEISELPVKRFFRYVLDSAPSFDESGKVRALGATFKGLPSEALLTTGMDIPPSWLVAPKVCVHDPDNIKLSSTKGDVNVIYQLENILIEGHSREGKAGQPPRGAQVVLGTEKEPLLADTIIMANLGYFQFKANPGFYNINLKDGKTTEIYTIESIGAQGWAPVPGDEGTEVALMDFQGTTLYPRLKRKPGQEKADVLQEDEAEEGGGIISQGLKFAESLLGGSTKSLSAQEHADINIFSVASGHLYERMLNIMMVSVMKNTKHTVKFWFIEQFLSPSFKDFIPHLAEEYGFKYEMVTFKWPHWLRQQKEKQREIWGYKILFLDVLFPLSLDKVIFVDADQIVRTDMMDLVNHPLEGDPYGFTPMCDSRTEMEGFRFWKQGYWANYLRGQPYHISALYVVDLRRFRDLAAGDRLRQQYHALSADPNSLANLDQDLPNHMQFTIPIHSLPQEWLWCETWCSDESQAEARTIDLCNNPQTKEPKLDRARRQVPEWTVYDDEIAALDRRRRGVPEEVIEKNPKSRTLEEPKSTGKDEL
;
A
#
# COMPACT_ATOMS: atom_id res chain seq x y z
N MET A 1 16.51 15.62 -16.41
CA MET A 1 16.28 16.62 -15.33
C MET A 1 17.52 17.47 -15.05
N LYS A 2 18.75 16.92 -14.96
CA LYS A 2 19.99 17.68 -14.65
C LYS A 2 20.34 18.86 -15.57
N ILE A 3 20.31 18.66 -16.91
CA ILE A 3 20.62 19.73 -17.88
C ILE A 3 19.71 20.97 -17.73
N GLY A 4 18.43 20.76 -17.36
CA GLY A 4 17.52 21.87 -17.11
C GLY A 4 17.93 22.72 -15.91
N GLY A 5 18.41 22.08 -14.83
CA GLY A 5 18.94 22.78 -13.65
C GLY A 5 20.26 23.49 -13.93
N ASP A 6 21.16 22.85 -14.70
CA ASP A 6 22.41 23.46 -15.13
C ASP A 6 22.15 24.72 -15.97
N LEU A 7 21.19 24.65 -16.90
CA LEU A 7 20.76 25.79 -17.72
C LEU A 7 20.21 26.93 -16.85
N GLN A 8 19.35 26.63 -15.88
CA GLN A 8 18.81 27.64 -14.95
C GLN A 8 19.92 28.31 -14.13
N THR A 9 20.92 27.54 -13.70
CA THR A 9 22.07 28.05 -12.95
C THR A 9 22.90 29.03 -13.80
N ILE A 10 23.12 28.70 -15.08
CA ILE A 10 23.81 29.58 -16.03
C ILE A 10 22.96 30.85 -16.28
N GLN A 11 21.68 30.70 -16.58
CA GLN A 11 20.77 31.84 -16.81
C GLN A 11 20.74 32.80 -15.63
N ARG A 12 20.65 32.27 -14.40
CA ARG A 12 20.73 33.06 -13.17
C ARG A 12 22.08 33.74 -13.03
N GLY A 13 23.17 33.03 -13.34
CA GLY A 13 24.53 33.58 -13.34
C GLY A 13 24.68 34.77 -14.29
N ILE A 14 24.19 34.65 -15.53
CA ILE A 14 24.20 35.74 -16.52
C ILE A 14 23.37 36.91 -16.02
N TYR A 15 22.14 36.66 -15.54
CA TYR A 15 21.26 37.72 -15.05
C TYR A 15 21.84 38.48 -13.86
N MET A 16 22.53 37.78 -12.96
CA MET A 16 23.19 38.37 -11.79
C MET A 16 24.55 39.02 -12.13
N GLY A 17 24.99 39.00 -13.40
CA GLY A 17 26.29 39.51 -13.81
C GLY A 17 27.47 38.71 -13.25
N LEU A 18 27.24 37.44 -12.89
CA LEU A 18 28.26 36.53 -12.37
C LEU A 18 28.87 35.64 -13.47
N ILE A 19 28.40 35.78 -14.72
CA ILE A 19 28.93 35.11 -15.90
C ILE A 19 29.15 36.17 -16.97
N GLU A 20 30.40 36.29 -17.41
CA GLU A 20 30.82 37.22 -18.45
C GLU A 20 30.89 36.54 -19.83
N GLU A 21 30.95 37.32 -20.90
CA GLU A 21 30.83 36.82 -22.28
C GLU A 21 32.03 35.97 -22.75
N ASP A 22 33.19 36.14 -22.12
CA ASP A 22 34.43 35.42 -22.39
C ASP A 22 34.72 34.30 -21.38
N GLU A 23 33.83 34.05 -20.42
CA GLU A 23 34.02 33.02 -19.40
C GLU A 23 33.82 31.60 -19.97
N TRP A 24 34.73 30.67 -19.64
CA TRP A 24 34.56 29.25 -19.96
C TRP A 24 33.53 28.60 -19.04
N VAL A 25 32.26 28.69 -19.44
CA VAL A 25 31.08 28.21 -18.68
C VAL A 25 31.23 26.78 -18.12
N PRO A 26 31.76 25.77 -18.85
CA PRO A 26 31.98 24.44 -18.28
C PRO A 26 32.89 24.41 -17.05
N GLY A 27 33.88 25.32 -16.99
CA GLY A 27 34.81 25.43 -15.86
C GLY A 27 34.13 25.76 -14.54
N ARG A 28 32.93 26.35 -14.59
CA ARG A 28 32.14 26.68 -13.41
C ARG A 28 31.58 25.44 -12.71
N PHE A 29 31.21 24.41 -13.49
CA PHE A 29 30.78 23.12 -12.96
C PHE A 29 31.97 22.25 -12.52
N LEU A 30 33.14 22.48 -13.11
CA LEU A 30 34.39 21.81 -12.72
C LEU A 30 35.05 22.45 -11.48
N LYS A 31 34.62 23.65 -11.07
CA LYS A 31 35.15 24.33 -9.90
C LYS A 31 34.77 23.57 -8.62
N GLY A 32 35.76 22.97 -7.97
CA GLY A 32 35.56 22.09 -6.81
C GLY A 32 35.18 20.65 -7.17
N ALA A 33 35.20 20.28 -8.47
CA ALA A 33 35.01 18.91 -8.87
C ALA A 33 36.24 18.06 -8.52
N LEU A 34 36.00 16.88 -7.99
CA LEU A 34 37.04 15.92 -7.63
C LEU A 34 37.67 15.33 -8.90
N SER A 35 38.98 15.10 -8.86
CA SER A 35 39.73 14.46 -9.96
C SER A 35 39.44 12.95 -10.05
N ARG A 36 39.15 12.30 -8.92
CA ARG A 36 38.75 10.89 -8.81
C ARG A 36 37.44 10.80 -8.04
N ARG A 37 36.52 9.96 -8.53
CA ARG A 37 35.33 9.54 -7.77
C ARG A 37 35.60 8.17 -7.16
N ASN A 38 35.49 8.08 -5.84
CA ASN A 38 35.39 6.80 -5.15
C ASN A 38 33.90 6.45 -4.97
N SER A 39 33.44 5.33 -5.53
CA SER A 39 32.04 4.91 -5.48
C SER A 39 31.55 4.54 -4.08
N TYR A 40 32.46 4.23 -3.15
CA TYR A 40 32.12 3.99 -1.76
C TYR A 40 31.75 5.28 -1.03
N ILE A 41 32.50 6.37 -1.29
CA ILE A 41 32.30 7.68 -0.65
C ILE A 41 31.12 8.42 -1.31
N PHE A 42 31.04 8.35 -2.64
CA PHE A 42 29.99 8.99 -3.44
C PHE A 42 29.18 7.92 -4.18
N PRO A 43 28.24 7.23 -3.51
CA PRO A 43 27.40 6.22 -4.15
C PRO A 43 26.55 6.84 -5.27
N GLU A 44 26.04 6.01 -6.18
CA GLU A 44 25.11 6.49 -7.22
C GLU A 44 23.75 6.88 -6.63
N ASP A 45 23.37 6.22 -5.54
CA ASP A 45 22.18 6.50 -4.75
C ASP A 45 22.59 6.91 -3.33
N GLU A 46 22.37 8.18 -2.98
CA GLU A 46 22.67 8.68 -1.63
C GLU A 46 21.84 7.97 -0.55
N LYS A 47 20.72 7.33 -0.91
CA LYS A 47 19.87 6.56 0.01
C LYS A 47 20.50 5.25 0.46
N SER A 48 21.55 4.77 -0.23
CA SER A 48 22.29 3.58 0.18
C SER A 48 23.28 3.86 1.32
N ILE A 49 23.37 5.09 1.80
CA ILE A 49 24.26 5.45 2.91
C ILE A 49 23.73 4.86 4.20
N GLN A 50 24.53 3.99 4.83
CA GLN A 50 24.25 3.41 6.13
C GLN A 50 24.94 4.24 7.22
N ILE A 51 24.19 4.59 8.26
CA ILE A 51 24.69 5.30 9.45
C ILE A 51 24.27 4.50 10.67
N LEU A 52 25.20 4.32 11.60
CA LEU A 52 24.96 3.66 12.87
C LEU A 52 25.07 4.65 14.02
N ASP A 53 24.25 4.47 15.07
CA ASP A 53 24.34 5.26 16.28
C ASP A 53 25.61 4.89 17.05
N VAL A 54 26.60 5.78 17.03
CA VAL A 54 27.88 5.59 17.72
C VAL A 54 27.66 5.45 19.24
N ASN A 55 26.69 6.14 19.85
CA ASN A 55 26.46 5.96 21.27
C ASN A 55 25.93 4.56 21.59
N LYS A 56 25.00 4.06 20.78
CA LYS A 56 24.45 2.71 20.91
C LYS A 56 25.53 1.65 20.73
N ILE A 57 26.35 1.76 19.68
CA ILE A 57 27.44 0.82 19.40
C ILE A 57 28.37 0.66 20.60
N TYR A 58 28.89 1.76 21.13
CA TYR A 58 29.85 1.71 22.23
C TYR A 58 29.21 1.33 23.58
N ALA A 59 27.90 1.49 23.74
CA ALA A 59 27.19 1.11 24.96
C ALA A 59 26.79 -0.38 24.96
N GLU A 60 26.23 -0.88 23.86
CA GLU A 60 25.76 -2.27 23.74
C GLU A 60 26.90 -3.26 23.46
N HIS A 61 27.98 -2.80 22.81
CA HIS A 61 29.17 -3.61 22.49
C HIS A 61 30.41 -3.13 23.25
N ASP A 62 30.24 -2.59 24.46
CA ASP A 62 31.36 -2.14 25.31
C ASP A 62 32.41 -3.25 25.52
N ASN A 63 31.97 -4.50 25.67
CA ASN A 63 32.85 -5.65 25.78
C ASN A 63 33.81 -5.84 24.58
N LEU A 64 33.41 -5.43 23.37
CA LEU A 64 34.27 -5.40 22.20
C LEU A 64 35.13 -4.14 22.19
N PHE A 65 34.52 -2.95 22.30
CA PHE A 65 35.24 -1.68 22.14
C PHE A 65 36.21 -1.35 23.28
N SER A 66 36.00 -1.95 24.46
CA SER A 66 36.97 -1.96 25.55
C SER A 66 38.06 -3.01 25.36
N ALA A 67 37.97 -3.89 24.37
CA ALA A 67 38.92 -4.97 24.10
C ALA A 67 39.80 -4.78 22.85
N VAL A 68 39.46 -3.83 21.98
CA VAL A 68 40.21 -3.53 20.75
C VAL A 68 41.31 -2.49 20.98
N PRO A 69 42.37 -2.48 20.15
CA PRO A 69 43.37 -1.42 20.13
C PRO A 69 42.76 -0.08 19.72
N VAL A 70 43.15 0.99 20.42
CA VAL A 70 42.67 2.35 20.16
C VAL A 70 43.83 3.34 20.13
N ILE A 71 43.98 4.05 19.01
CA ILE A 71 44.89 5.20 18.92
C ILE A 71 44.07 6.46 19.16
N GLN A 72 44.35 7.15 20.26
CA GLN A 72 43.67 8.39 20.62
C GLN A 72 44.11 9.55 19.71
N GLY A 73 43.20 10.49 19.45
CA GLY A 73 43.55 11.77 18.85
C GLY A 73 44.44 12.60 19.79
N TYR A 74 45.31 13.43 19.24
CA TYR A 74 46.20 14.29 20.01
C TYR A 74 45.40 15.39 20.72
N ALA A 75 45.73 15.65 21.99
CA ALA A 75 45.03 16.62 22.83
C ALA A 75 45.09 18.07 22.30
N GLU A 76 46.05 18.38 21.42
CA GLU A 76 46.25 19.70 20.82
C GLU A 76 45.46 19.92 19.52
N ALA A 77 44.79 18.88 18.99
CA ALA A 77 44.01 19.00 17.75
C ALA A 77 42.78 19.88 17.96
N THR A 78 42.45 20.73 16.98
CA THR A 78 41.29 21.61 17.06
C THR A 78 39.99 20.83 16.86
N LYS A 79 38.89 21.31 17.45
CA LYS A 79 37.60 20.62 17.45
C LYS A 79 37.12 20.28 16.04
N GLU A 80 37.38 21.15 15.07
CA GLU A 80 36.97 21.01 13.66
C GLU A 80 37.61 19.80 12.97
N THR A 81 38.74 19.33 13.49
CA THR A 81 39.47 18.16 12.97
C THR A 81 39.12 16.84 13.68
N TRP A 82 38.28 16.90 14.72
CA TRP A 82 37.92 15.71 15.49
C TRP A 82 36.98 14.79 14.72
N ALA A 83 37.38 13.53 14.58
CA ALA A 83 36.51 12.44 14.15
C ALA A 83 36.93 11.10 14.77
N ALA A 84 36.00 10.15 14.83
CA ALA A 84 36.22 8.79 15.28
C ALA A 84 36.09 7.84 14.10
N LEU A 85 37.20 7.18 13.75
CA LEU A 85 37.31 6.19 12.68
C LEU A 85 37.43 4.80 13.31
N THR A 86 36.61 3.85 12.88
CA THR A 86 36.74 2.43 13.19
C THR A 86 37.08 1.68 11.91
N ILE A 87 38.24 1.01 11.90
CA ILE A 87 38.65 0.12 10.82
C ILE A 87 38.21 -1.29 11.17
N ILE A 88 37.55 -1.96 10.23
CA ILE A 88 37.12 -3.34 10.37
C ILE A 88 37.77 -4.11 9.23
N GLY A 89 38.67 -5.03 9.53
CA GLY A 89 39.39 -5.73 8.46
C GLY A 89 39.89 -7.12 8.83
N ASP A 90 39.95 -8.00 7.83
CA ASP A 90 40.59 -9.30 7.98
C ASP A 90 42.11 -9.16 7.83
N LEU A 91 42.77 -8.92 8.95
CA LEU A 91 44.22 -8.72 9.04
C LEU A 91 45.03 -10.01 8.79
N THR A 92 44.38 -11.15 8.56
CA THR A 92 45.04 -12.34 8.02
C THR A 92 45.30 -12.23 6.52
N THR A 93 44.53 -11.38 5.82
CA THR A 93 44.62 -11.13 4.38
C THR A 93 45.56 -9.97 4.05
N GLN A 94 46.10 -9.94 2.84
CA GLN A 94 46.92 -8.81 2.40
C GLN A 94 46.09 -7.52 2.32
N ALA A 95 44.90 -7.59 1.73
CA ALA A 95 44.00 -6.44 1.61
C ALA A 95 43.63 -5.79 2.95
N GLY A 96 43.33 -6.60 3.98
CA GLY A 96 43.03 -6.08 5.33
C GLY A 96 44.24 -5.42 5.98
N ARG A 97 45.45 -5.95 5.78
CA ARG A 97 46.70 -5.33 6.27
C ARG A 97 47.01 -4.02 5.55
N ASP A 98 46.83 -3.97 4.24
CA ASP A 98 47.06 -2.76 3.44
C ASP A 98 46.09 -1.65 3.85
N LEU A 99 44.82 -2.00 4.10
CA LEU A 99 43.81 -1.07 4.61
C LEU A 99 44.19 -0.49 5.98
N LEU A 100 44.61 -1.34 6.92
CA LEU A 100 45.07 -0.89 8.24
C LEU A 100 46.33 0.00 8.12
N PHE A 101 47.27 -0.38 7.26
CA PHE A 101 48.49 0.42 7.04
C PHE A 101 48.17 1.81 6.47
N ALA A 102 47.25 1.90 5.50
CA ALA A 102 46.77 3.17 4.97
C ALA A 102 46.08 4.03 6.06
N ALA A 103 45.26 3.42 6.91
CA ALA A 103 44.60 4.10 8.03
C ALA A 103 45.61 4.65 9.06
N LEU A 104 46.68 3.92 9.36
CA LEU A 104 47.76 4.38 10.27
C LEU A 104 48.54 5.56 9.67
N ARG A 105 48.76 5.59 8.35
CA ARG A 105 49.35 6.75 7.67
C ARG A 105 48.44 7.97 7.74
N PHE A 106 47.16 7.77 7.41
CA PHE A 106 46.14 8.81 7.47
C PHE A 106 46.00 9.40 8.89
N GLN A 107 45.99 8.57 9.94
CA GLN A 107 45.89 9.03 11.33
C GLN A 107 47.10 9.88 11.75
N ARG A 108 48.31 9.53 11.30
CA ARG A 108 49.51 10.35 11.53
C ARG A 108 49.45 11.71 10.84
N ALA A 109 48.88 11.77 9.64
CA ALA A 109 48.65 13.02 8.92
C ALA A 109 47.53 13.87 9.57
N ASN A 110 46.58 13.22 10.24
CA ASN A 110 45.38 13.85 10.81
C ASN A 110 45.28 13.59 12.33
N PRO A 111 46.01 14.36 13.16
CA PRO A 111 46.12 14.11 14.59
C PRO A 111 44.80 14.25 15.37
N GLY A 112 43.77 14.87 14.80
CA GLY A 112 42.42 14.94 15.40
C GLY A 112 41.62 13.65 15.34
N ILE A 113 42.11 12.63 14.64
CA ILE A 113 41.40 11.37 14.44
C ILE A 113 41.68 10.40 15.58
N ARG A 114 40.61 9.91 16.20
CA ARG A 114 40.63 8.69 17.02
C ARG A 114 40.46 7.49 16.09
N LEU A 115 41.32 6.48 16.21
CA LEU A 115 41.30 5.28 15.38
C LEU A 115 41.11 4.03 16.25
N ASP A 116 40.00 3.33 16.04
CA ASP A 116 39.70 2.03 16.64
C ASP A 116 39.95 0.91 15.61
N ILE A 117 40.59 -0.19 16.01
CA ILE A 117 41.00 -1.26 15.10
C ILE A 117 40.29 -2.56 15.45
N VAL A 118 39.35 -3.00 14.62
CA VAL A 118 38.59 -4.25 14.81
C VAL A 118 39.10 -5.30 13.83
N HIS A 119 39.69 -6.36 14.36
CA HIS A 119 40.07 -7.50 13.53
C HIS A 119 38.85 -8.40 13.24
N ASN A 120 38.40 -8.39 11.98
CA ASN A 120 37.28 -9.18 11.48
C ASN A 120 37.79 -10.42 10.72
N SER A 121 38.06 -11.52 11.43
CA SER A 121 38.50 -12.77 10.78
C SER A 121 37.31 -13.64 10.38
N ALA A 122 37.40 -14.30 9.21
CA ALA A 122 36.52 -15.42 8.90
C ALA A 122 36.77 -16.65 9.79
N SER A 123 37.91 -16.71 10.49
CA SER A 123 38.33 -17.83 11.35
C SER A 123 38.15 -17.50 12.84
N THR A 124 37.39 -18.34 13.53
CA THR A 124 37.11 -18.21 14.97
C THR A 124 38.29 -18.57 15.87
N THR A 125 39.38 -19.13 15.32
CA THR A 125 40.56 -19.55 16.09
C THR A 125 41.71 -18.54 16.03
N THR A 126 41.87 -17.81 14.94
CA THR A 126 42.96 -16.83 14.73
C THR A 126 42.58 -15.42 15.15
N GLY A 127 41.27 -15.09 15.18
CA GLY A 127 40.76 -13.77 15.53
C GLY A 127 41.25 -13.23 16.89
N PRO A 128 41.04 -13.97 18.00
CA PRO A 128 41.46 -13.52 19.33
C PRO A 128 42.97 -13.30 19.47
N LEU A 129 43.78 -14.12 18.79
CA LEU A 129 45.24 -14.07 18.85
C LEU A 129 45.79 -12.77 18.26
N ILE A 130 45.27 -12.38 17.09
CA ILE A 130 45.69 -11.15 16.40
C ILE A 130 45.22 -9.91 17.19
N ASN A 131 44.00 -9.92 17.72
CA ASN A 131 43.54 -8.81 18.56
C ASN A 131 44.42 -8.64 19.81
N ALA A 132 44.78 -9.75 20.47
CA ALA A 132 45.68 -9.74 21.62
C ALA A 132 47.07 -9.19 21.27
N ALA A 133 47.61 -9.56 20.11
CA ALA A 133 48.91 -9.05 19.62
C ALA A 133 48.87 -7.53 19.40
N LEU A 134 47.85 -7.04 18.69
CA LEU A 134 47.68 -5.60 18.44
C LEU A 134 47.51 -4.80 19.72
N ARG A 135 46.81 -5.35 20.71
CA ARG A 135 46.59 -4.68 21.99
C ARG A 135 47.85 -4.64 22.86
N LYS A 136 48.67 -5.70 22.81
CA LYS A 136 49.98 -5.74 23.49
C LYS A 136 50.93 -4.70 22.92
N GLU A 137 50.91 -4.51 21.59
CA GLU A 137 51.79 -3.59 20.86
C GLU A 137 51.09 -2.28 20.46
N GLU A 138 50.04 -1.86 21.20
CA GLU A 138 49.19 -0.70 20.83
C GLU A 138 50.00 0.59 20.64
N SER A 139 51.00 0.85 21.49
CA SER A 139 51.87 2.01 21.34
C SER A 139 52.74 1.95 20.09
N ALA A 140 53.20 0.75 19.70
CA ALA A 140 54.05 0.55 18.55
C ALA A 140 53.31 0.78 17.23
N LEU A 141 51.97 0.65 17.21
CA LEU A 141 51.15 0.94 16.03
C LEU A 141 51.32 2.37 15.50
N THR A 142 51.57 3.33 16.39
CA THR A 142 51.81 4.74 16.01
C THR A 142 53.15 4.95 15.29
N GLU A 143 54.10 4.03 15.43
CA GLU A 143 55.46 4.10 14.87
C GLU A 143 55.63 3.25 13.59
N VAL A 144 54.58 2.56 13.14
CA VAL A 144 54.64 1.70 11.95
C VAL A 144 54.81 2.55 10.68
N GLU A 145 55.98 2.46 10.04
CA GLU A 145 56.30 3.17 8.79
C GLU A 145 56.29 2.26 7.55
N THR A 146 56.37 0.94 7.74
CA THR A 146 56.43 -0.04 6.66
C THR A 146 55.43 -1.18 6.85
N PRO A 147 54.89 -1.78 5.76
CA PRO A 147 54.00 -2.94 5.86
C PRO A 147 54.64 -4.13 6.59
N GLU A 148 55.96 -4.30 6.48
CA GLU A 148 56.72 -5.37 7.15
C GLU A 148 56.71 -5.22 8.67
N GLN A 149 56.75 -3.98 9.20
CA GLN A 149 56.63 -3.73 10.64
C GLN A 149 55.23 -4.08 11.15
N LEU A 150 54.17 -3.73 10.40
CA LEU A 150 52.81 -4.12 10.74
C LEU A 150 52.67 -5.65 10.77
N LYS A 151 53.22 -6.33 9.77
CA LYS A 151 53.21 -7.79 9.71
C LYS A 151 53.96 -8.42 10.89
N ALA A 152 55.10 -7.86 11.29
CA ALA A 152 55.85 -8.37 12.44
C ALA A 152 55.05 -8.27 13.76
N ILE A 153 54.26 -7.20 13.94
CA ILE A 153 53.35 -7.05 15.09
C ILE A 153 52.26 -8.13 15.07
N LEU A 154 51.65 -8.38 13.90
CA LEU A 154 50.60 -9.38 13.74
C LEU A 154 51.11 -10.82 13.94
N ASP A 155 52.33 -11.10 13.46
CA ASP A 155 52.98 -12.42 13.57
C ASP A 155 53.49 -12.71 15.00
N ALA A 156 53.59 -11.69 15.87
CA ALA A 156 53.97 -11.83 17.28
C ALA A 156 52.84 -12.38 18.18
N ALA A 157 51.73 -12.83 17.59
CA ALA A 157 50.60 -13.38 18.30
C ALA A 157 50.96 -14.67 19.06
N GLU A 158 50.97 -14.61 20.39
CA GLU A 158 51.20 -15.75 21.28
C GLU A 158 49.90 -16.50 21.61
N THR A 159 50.00 -17.78 21.97
CA THR A 159 48.85 -18.66 22.28
C THR A 159 48.01 -18.17 23.46
N GLY A 160 46.75 -17.84 23.21
CA GLY A 160 45.71 -17.60 24.22
C GLY A 160 44.32 -17.53 23.58
N SER A 161 43.30 -18.16 24.17
CA SER A 161 41.92 -18.08 23.67
C SER A 161 41.14 -17.06 24.48
N ASP A 162 40.84 -15.91 23.87
CA ASP A 162 39.79 -15.02 24.38
C ASP A 162 38.48 -15.35 23.66
N GLY A 163 37.74 -16.32 24.22
CA GLY A 163 36.44 -16.72 23.72
C GLY A 163 35.41 -15.59 23.78
N ASP A 164 35.60 -14.64 24.71
CA ASP A 164 34.67 -13.53 24.94
C ASP A 164 34.77 -12.49 23.82
N TYR A 165 35.98 -12.21 23.31
CA TYR A 165 36.18 -11.36 22.12
C TYR A 165 35.42 -11.88 20.89
N THR A 166 35.45 -13.20 20.66
CA THR A 166 34.80 -13.80 19.47
C THR A 166 33.28 -13.62 19.51
N ILE A 167 32.67 -13.81 20.68
CA ILE A 167 31.23 -13.62 20.88
C ILE A 167 30.87 -12.13 20.74
N ALA A 168 31.68 -11.24 21.34
CA ALA A 168 31.48 -9.79 21.27
C ALA A 168 31.58 -9.28 19.82
N LEU A 169 32.57 -9.76 19.07
CA LEU A 169 32.76 -9.45 17.66
C LEU A 169 31.58 -9.92 16.82
N ALA A 170 31.14 -11.18 16.97
CA ALA A 170 30.01 -11.71 16.21
C ALA A 170 28.72 -10.93 16.46
N SER A 171 28.47 -10.54 17.72
CA SER A 171 27.33 -9.68 18.09
C SER A 171 27.40 -8.31 17.41
N PHE A 172 28.56 -7.65 17.44
CA PHE A 172 28.76 -6.35 16.79
C PHE A 172 28.63 -6.43 15.26
N LEU A 173 29.25 -7.42 14.61
CA LEU A 173 29.18 -7.60 13.17
C LEU A 173 27.73 -7.81 12.70
N SER A 174 26.95 -8.58 13.44
CA SER A 174 25.51 -8.75 13.18
C SER A 174 24.74 -7.44 13.32
N ALA A 175 25.00 -6.66 14.38
CA ALA A 175 24.33 -5.38 14.61
C ALA A 175 24.69 -4.31 13.57
N ALA A 176 25.94 -4.32 13.08
CA ALA A 176 26.43 -3.41 12.04
C ALA A 176 26.14 -3.89 10.61
N THR A 177 25.57 -5.09 10.45
CA THR A 177 25.28 -5.72 9.16
C THR A 177 26.54 -5.96 8.30
N ILE A 178 27.66 -6.30 8.95
CA ILE A 178 28.96 -6.56 8.31
C ILE A 178 29.24 -8.05 8.32
N ALA A 179 29.58 -8.62 7.16
CA ALA A 179 29.89 -10.04 7.06
C ALA A 179 31.25 -10.39 7.72
N PRO A 180 31.39 -11.59 8.32
CA PRO A 180 32.68 -12.08 8.80
C PRO A 180 33.74 -12.12 7.68
N GLY A 181 34.95 -11.65 7.96
CA GLY A 181 36.05 -11.58 6.98
C GLY A 181 35.98 -10.40 6.00
N ALA A 182 34.93 -9.58 6.03
CA ALA A 182 34.82 -8.39 5.19
C ALA A 182 35.65 -7.21 5.73
N ASN A 183 36.18 -6.40 4.79
CA ASN A 183 36.83 -5.13 5.10
C ASN A 183 35.80 -3.99 5.03
N ALA A 184 35.72 -3.14 6.05
CA ALA A 184 34.78 -2.03 6.14
C ALA A 184 35.35 -0.89 7.01
N LEU A 185 34.77 0.29 6.87
CA LEU A 185 35.14 1.51 7.59
C LEU A 185 33.90 2.11 8.24
N ILE A 186 34.06 2.66 9.44
CA ILE A 186 33.02 3.47 10.10
C ILE A 186 33.64 4.81 10.50
N LEU A 187 33.20 5.92 9.90
CA LEU A 187 33.62 7.27 10.29
C LEU A 187 32.43 8.02 10.87
N ASN A 188 32.51 8.39 12.15
CA ASN A 188 31.41 9.04 12.88
C ASN A 188 30.05 8.35 12.71
N GLY A 189 30.05 7.01 12.62
CA GLY A 189 28.86 6.19 12.43
C GLY A 189 28.52 5.83 10.98
N ARG A 190 29.02 6.57 9.97
CA ARG A 190 28.78 6.22 8.56
C ARG A 190 29.61 5.01 8.16
N VAL A 191 28.95 3.96 7.67
CA VAL A 191 29.57 2.71 7.24
C VAL A 191 29.91 2.77 5.75
N ILE A 192 31.10 2.33 5.39
CA ILE A 192 31.56 2.09 4.03
C ILE A 192 32.08 0.65 3.91
N GLY A 193 31.57 -0.11 2.96
CA GLY A 193 32.05 -1.44 2.64
C GLY A 193 30.99 -2.33 1.98
N PRO A 194 31.32 -3.60 1.68
CA PRO A 194 32.65 -4.19 1.84
C PRO A 194 33.68 -3.62 0.83
N ILE A 195 34.89 -3.35 1.29
CA ILE A 195 36.02 -2.92 0.47
C ILE A 195 36.60 -4.14 -0.23
N THR A 196 36.71 -4.05 -1.56
CA THR A 196 37.16 -5.13 -2.44
C THR A 196 38.57 -4.88 -2.94
N GLU A 197 39.28 -5.94 -3.34
CA GLU A 197 40.64 -5.82 -3.90
C GLU A 197 40.65 -5.07 -5.24
N ASP A 198 39.53 -5.08 -5.98
CA ASP A 198 39.38 -4.40 -7.27
C ASP A 198 39.35 -2.87 -7.12
N LEU A 199 38.90 -2.38 -5.96
CA LEU A 199 38.82 -0.96 -5.63
C LEU A 199 39.43 -0.75 -4.24
N PRO A 200 40.78 -0.81 -4.12
CA PRO A 200 41.45 -0.63 -2.84
C PRO A 200 41.20 0.79 -2.31
N PHE A 201 41.22 0.92 -0.98
CA PHE A 201 40.99 2.19 -0.29
C PHE A 201 42.32 2.71 0.26
N ASP A 202 42.82 3.80 -0.33
CA ASP A 202 44.14 4.36 -0.04
C ASP A 202 44.10 5.58 0.90
N GLU A 203 45.27 6.18 1.18
CA GLU A 203 45.39 7.35 2.06
C GLU A 203 44.61 8.57 1.54
N ASP A 204 44.61 8.79 0.22
CA ASP A 204 43.87 9.88 -0.42
C ASP A 204 42.35 9.65 -0.30
N ASP A 205 41.89 8.41 -0.36
CA ASP A 205 40.49 8.06 -0.11
C ASP A 205 40.07 8.32 1.34
N PHE A 206 40.94 8.06 2.33
CA PHE A 206 40.64 8.40 3.73
C PHE A 206 40.49 9.91 3.92
N GLN A 207 41.40 10.68 3.31
CA GLN A 207 41.32 12.14 3.33
C GLN A 207 40.03 12.65 2.68
N LEU A 208 39.69 12.11 1.50
CA LEU A 208 38.46 12.45 0.80
C LEU A 208 37.20 12.06 1.59
N PHE A 209 37.24 10.91 2.28
CA PHE A 209 36.13 10.46 3.11
C PHE A 209 35.92 11.41 4.30
N LEU A 210 37.01 11.80 4.97
CA LEU A 210 36.96 12.78 6.06
C LEU A 210 36.41 14.12 5.60
N GLU A 211 36.92 14.68 4.50
CA GLU A 211 36.49 15.98 3.98
C GLU A 211 35.00 15.97 3.58
N SER A 212 34.54 14.87 2.98
CA SER A 212 33.13 14.67 2.65
C SER A 212 32.26 14.60 3.91
N GLU A 213 32.67 13.85 4.95
CA GLU A 213 31.91 13.77 6.21
C GLU A 213 31.92 15.11 6.96
N GLN A 214 33.05 15.81 6.95
CA GLN A 214 33.20 17.11 7.59
C GLN A 214 32.22 18.11 7.02
N THR A 215 32.19 18.20 5.69
CA THR A 215 31.31 19.14 4.98
C THR A 215 29.84 18.78 5.15
N ALA A 216 29.50 17.49 5.04
CA ALA A 216 28.10 17.04 5.02
C ALA A 216 27.46 16.96 6.42
N ARG A 217 28.21 16.56 7.46
CA ARG A 217 27.64 16.14 8.75
C ARG A 217 28.34 16.71 9.98
N ILE A 218 29.66 16.88 9.97
CA ILE A 218 30.38 17.29 11.20
C ILE A 218 30.32 18.81 11.40
N LEU A 219 30.78 19.59 10.42
CA LEU A 219 30.87 21.05 10.55
C LEU A 219 29.49 21.73 10.71
N PRO A 220 28.41 21.32 10.02
CA PRO A 220 27.08 21.89 10.25
C PRO A 220 26.59 21.69 11.69
N VAL A 221 26.89 20.53 12.30
CA VAL A 221 26.51 20.24 13.70
C VAL A 221 27.32 21.11 14.67
N TYR A 222 28.60 21.33 14.40
CA TYR A 222 29.42 22.21 15.24
C TYR A 222 28.97 23.66 15.16
N ALA A 223 28.68 24.17 13.96
CA ALA A 223 28.13 25.51 13.78
C ALA A 223 26.80 25.67 14.55
N ALA A 224 25.91 24.68 14.49
CA ALA A 224 24.67 24.68 15.25
C ALA A 224 24.90 24.65 16.77
N LEU A 225 25.90 23.90 17.26
CA LEU A 225 26.27 23.89 18.67
C LEU A 225 26.84 25.22 19.14
N GLU A 226 27.63 25.90 18.32
CA GLU A 226 28.14 27.24 18.61
C GLU A 226 27.00 28.25 18.72
N ASP A 227 26.09 28.25 17.74
CA ASP A 227 24.90 29.11 17.74
C ASP A 227 24.00 28.88 18.98
N LEU A 228 23.89 27.61 19.42
CA LEU A 228 23.14 27.23 20.62
C LEU A 228 23.92 27.39 21.93
N SER A 229 25.19 27.82 21.89
CA SER A 229 26.08 27.91 23.06
C SER A 229 26.28 26.58 23.80
N LEU A 230 26.34 25.46 23.06
CA LEU A 230 26.51 24.10 23.55
C LEU A 230 27.86 23.46 23.14
N ALA A 231 28.75 24.21 22.48
CA ALA A 231 30.04 23.71 21.99
C ALA A 231 30.97 23.15 23.08
N ASP A 232 30.79 23.55 24.35
CA ASP A 232 31.56 23.05 25.50
C ASP A 232 31.17 21.63 25.93
N ARG A 233 30.05 21.09 25.42
CA ARG A 233 29.62 19.71 25.67
C ARG A 233 30.47 18.68 24.91
N LEU A 234 31.20 19.11 23.88
CA LEU A 234 32.10 18.25 23.12
C LEU A 234 33.42 18.06 23.88
N SER A 235 33.58 16.89 24.50
CA SER A 235 34.77 16.54 25.29
C SER A 235 35.88 15.84 24.49
N GLY A 236 35.64 15.49 23.23
CA GLY A 236 36.62 14.85 22.36
C GLY A 236 36.00 14.20 21.12
N PRO A 237 36.81 13.51 20.28
CA PRO A 237 36.37 12.95 19.01
C PRO A 237 35.21 11.95 19.11
N LEU A 238 35.21 11.08 20.12
CA LEU A 238 34.11 10.14 20.32
C LEU A 238 32.81 10.86 20.71
N ALA A 239 32.88 11.87 21.58
CA ALA A 239 31.70 12.61 22.00
C ALA A 239 31.07 13.37 20.81
N ALA A 240 31.91 13.92 19.93
CA ALA A 240 31.47 14.51 18.68
C ALA A 240 30.81 13.49 17.75
N ALA A 241 31.46 12.33 17.55
CA ALA A 241 30.94 11.26 16.70
C ALA A 241 29.54 10.80 17.12
N LYS A 242 29.29 10.66 18.44
CA LYS A 242 27.97 10.33 19.01
C LYS A 242 26.89 11.32 18.59
N LEU A 243 27.19 12.61 18.62
CA LEU A 243 26.22 13.64 18.26
C LEU A 243 26.01 13.70 16.74
N THR A 244 27.08 13.64 15.96
CA THR A 244 27.00 13.70 14.49
C THR A 244 26.26 12.48 13.90
N SER A 245 26.40 11.29 14.51
CA SER A 245 25.66 10.12 14.05
C SER A 245 24.16 10.24 14.33
N ILE A 246 23.78 10.69 15.53
CA ILE A 246 22.37 10.82 15.92
C ILE A 246 21.67 11.91 15.09
N THR A 247 22.34 13.04 14.87
CA THR A 247 21.79 14.12 14.02
C THR A 247 21.60 13.66 12.58
N ALA A 248 22.54 12.91 12.02
CA ALA A 248 22.40 12.34 10.68
C ALA A 248 21.23 11.32 10.60
N LEU A 249 21.17 10.39 11.55
CA LEU A 249 20.06 9.42 11.67
C LEU A 249 18.69 10.10 11.76
N SER A 250 18.61 11.25 12.43
CA SER A 250 17.36 12.00 12.59
C SER A 250 16.74 12.49 11.27
N THR A 251 17.51 12.45 10.18
CA THR A 251 17.13 12.89 8.82
C THR A 251 16.98 11.74 7.82
N ILE A 252 17.13 10.49 8.27
CA ILE A 252 16.88 9.31 7.43
C ILE A 252 15.40 8.96 7.52
N SER A 253 14.76 8.75 6.36
CA SER A 253 13.37 8.32 6.30
C SER A 253 13.24 6.83 6.59
N ASP A 254 12.34 6.47 7.49
CA ASP A 254 11.93 5.07 7.70
C ASP A 254 11.05 4.54 6.55
N VAL A 255 10.48 5.46 5.76
CA VAL A 255 9.56 5.15 4.65
C VAL A 255 10.28 5.35 3.31
N PRO A 256 10.30 4.36 2.41
CA PRO A 256 10.90 4.51 1.10
C PRO A 256 10.21 5.62 0.28
N GLU A 257 11.01 6.56 -0.21
CA GLU A 257 10.51 7.67 -1.03
C GLU A 257 9.86 7.20 -2.34
N GLY A 258 8.81 7.91 -2.76
CA GLY A 258 8.14 7.69 -4.04
C GLY A 258 7.05 6.61 -4.04
N ILE A 259 6.93 5.86 -2.95
CA ILE A 259 5.83 4.89 -2.74
C ILE A 259 4.72 5.53 -1.92
N PHE A 260 5.09 6.10 -0.78
CA PHE A 260 4.19 6.86 0.07
C PHE A 260 4.49 8.36 -0.12
N GLU A 261 3.54 9.24 0.26
CA GLU A 261 3.87 10.65 0.44
C GLU A 261 4.93 10.75 1.54
N SER A 262 6.19 10.81 1.15
CA SER A 262 7.30 10.99 2.08
C SER A 262 7.28 12.44 2.55
N ALA A 263 6.95 12.64 3.82
CA ALA A 263 7.22 13.90 4.48
C ALA A 263 8.71 14.23 4.32
N SER A 264 9.02 15.52 4.12
CA SER A 264 10.41 15.95 4.12
C SER A 264 11.09 15.46 5.39
N THR A 265 12.24 14.80 5.26
CA THR A 265 13.06 14.43 6.42
C THR A 265 13.75 15.63 7.06
N VAL A 266 13.63 16.81 6.43
CA VAL A 266 14.14 18.07 6.96
C VAL A 266 13.32 18.49 8.18
N ARG A 267 13.99 18.57 9.33
CA ARG A 267 13.42 19.10 10.56
C ARG A 267 13.48 20.63 10.53
N VAL A 268 12.32 21.27 10.66
CA VAL A 268 12.18 22.74 10.63
C VAL A 268 11.83 23.27 12.01
N ASN A 269 12.29 24.48 12.33
CA ASN A 269 11.94 25.22 13.55
C ASN A 269 11.21 26.55 13.25
N SER A 270 10.78 26.77 12.00
CA SER A 270 10.15 28.04 11.57
C SER A 270 8.86 28.38 12.30
N PHE A 271 8.21 27.41 12.94
CA PHE A 271 7.02 27.61 13.76
C PHE A 271 7.30 28.37 15.07
N GLU A 272 8.56 28.48 15.50
CA GLU A 272 8.94 29.26 16.69
C GLU A 272 8.77 30.76 16.47
N ALA A 273 8.78 31.22 15.21
CA ALA A 273 8.56 32.62 14.85
C ALA A 273 7.09 33.05 14.94
N TRP A 274 6.15 32.12 15.11
CA TRP A 274 4.71 32.42 15.15
C TRP A 274 4.28 32.88 16.54
N ASP A 275 3.53 33.99 16.60
CA ASP A 275 2.92 34.45 17.85
C ASP A 275 1.88 33.43 18.34
N SER A 276 2.09 32.90 19.55
CA SER A 276 1.26 31.86 20.16
C SER A 276 0.24 32.40 21.16
N LYS A 277 0.25 33.70 21.48
CA LYS A 277 -0.50 34.29 22.60
C LYS A 277 -2.01 34.04 22.56
N HIS A 278 -2.61 34.05 21.36
CA HIS A 278 -4.06 33.95 21.17
C HIS A 278 -4.50 32.78 20.30
N THR A 279 -3.55 32.11 19.64
CA THR A 279 -3.80 31.12 18.60
C THR A 279 -3.34 29.72 19.00
N ALA A 280 -2.52 29.58 20.05
CA ALA A 280 -1.95 28.30 20.46
C ALA A 280 -2.56 27.76 21.75
N ILE A 281 -2.58 26.43 21.83
CA ILE A 281 -2.86 25.64 23.03
C ILE A 281 -1.57 24.90 23.38
N GLU A 282 -1.09 25.05 24.60
CA GLU A 282 0.14 24.41 25.09
C GLU A 282 -0.18 23.49 26.29
N VAL A 283 0.31 22.25 26.25
CA VAL A 283 0.10 21.22 27.28
C VAL A 283 1.40 20.46 27.52
N GLY A 284 1.73 20.18 28.78
CA GLY A 284 2.99 19.54 29.19
C GLY A 284 4.08 20.55 29.54
N ASN A 285 5.23 20.07 30.02
CA ASN A 285 6.37 20.91 30.36
C ASN A 285 7.45 20.80 29.28
N ALA A 286 7.68 21.89 28.54
CA ALA A 286 8.65 21.94 27.44
C ALA A 286 10.10 21.69 27.88
N GLU A 287 10.49 22.01 29.13
CA GLU A 287 11.86 21.84 29.60
C GLU A 287 12.21 20.38 29.94
N THR A 288 11.21 19.60 30.37
CA THR A 288 11.39 18.20 30.78
C THR A 288 10.90 17.20 29.73
N ALA A 289 10.20 17.68 28.70
CA ALA A 289 9.68 16.81 27.65
C ALA A 289 10.81 16.27 26.77
N SER A 290 10.73 14.99 26.43
CA SER A 290 11.58 14.36 25.41
C SER A 290 10.92 14.40 24.04
N ILE A 291 9.59 14.52 23.98
CA ILE A 291 8.80 14.56 22.74
C ILE A 291 8.11 15.91 22.64
N HIS A 292 8.37 16.63 21.54
CA HIS A 292 7.73 17.90 21.22
C HIS A 292 6.80 17.73 20.02
N LEU A 293 5.50 17.87 20.23
CA LEU A 293 4.49 17.84 19.18
C LEU A 293 4.01 19.27 18.92
N THR A 294 4.48 19.87 17.82
CA THR A 294 4.01 21.19 17.38
C THR A 294 3.23 21.05 16.08
N GLY A 295 2.00 21.59 16.03
CA GLY A 295 1.14 21.40 14.87
C GLY A 295 0.15 22.53 14.63
N LEU A 296 -0.34 22.61 13.39
CA LEU A 296 -1.42 23.48 12.98
C LEU A 296 -2.71 22.66 12.82
N LEU A 297 -3.78 23.10 13.46
CA LEU A 297 -5.09 22.47 13.39
C LEU A 297 -6.14 23.47 12.89
N ASN A 298 -6.82 23.12 11.81
CA ASN A 298 -8.04 23.83 11.43
C ASN A 298 -9.23 23.25 12.22
N PRO A 299 -9.84 24.00 13.16
CA PRO A 299 -10.92 23.49 14.01
C PRO A 299 -12.20 23.16 13.23
N VAL A 300 -12.40 23.74 12.04
CA VAL A 300 -13.57 23.49 11.18
C VAL A 300 -13.25 22.50 10.07
N SER A 301 -12.40 21.50 10.33
CA SER A 301 -12.04 20.46 9.37
C SER A 301 -12.36 19.06 9.88
N GLU A 302 -12.75 18.16 8.97
CA GLU A 302 -12.96 16.74 9.29
C GLU A 302 -11.68 16.04 9.74
N GLN A 303 -10.51 16.44 9.21
CA GLN A 303 -9.21 16.00 9.69
C GLN A 303 -8.96 16.45 11.13
N GLY A 304 -9.36 17.67 11.48
CA GLY A 304 -9.27 18.20 12.84
C GLY A 304 -10.03 17.35 13.86
N GLN A 305 -11.18 16.79 13.47
CA GLN A 305 -11.94 15.86 14.32
C GLN A 305 -11.17 14.57 14.65
N ARG A 306 -10.29 14.11 13.75
CA ARG A 306 -9.42 12.93 13.96
C ARG A 306 -8.19 13.27 14.79
N TRP A 307 -7.48 14.35 14.43
CA TRP A 307 -6.22 14.71 15.08
C TRP A 307 -6.39 15.18 16.52
N ALA A 308 -7.44 15.97 16.82
CA ALA A 308 -7.65 16.51 18.17
C ALA A 308 -7.69 15.45 19.29
N PRO A 309 -8.50 14.36 19.20
CA PRO A 309 -8.51 13.33 20.23
C PRO A 309 -7.20 12.53 20.31
N ILE A 310 -6.51 12.29 19.19
CA ILE A 310 -5.20 11.62 19.19
C ILE A 310 -4.17 12.46 19.94
N LEU A 311 -4.05 13.75 19.60
CA LEU A 311 -3.13 14.67 20.26
C LEU A 311 -3.44 14.82 21.75
N LYS A 312 -4.72 14.77 22.12
CA LYS A 312 -5.13 14.76 23.53
C LYS A 312 -4.56 13.54 24.26
N VAL A 313 -4.77 12.32 23.74
CA VAL A 313 -4.23 11.09 24.35
C VAL A 313 -2.71 11.15 24.44
N LEU A 314 -2.02 11.61 23.40
CA LEU A 314 -0.56 11.75 23.40
C LEU A 314 -0.08 12.77 24.45
N SER A 315 -0.83 13.84 24.69
CA SER A 315 -0.50 14.85 25.71
C SER A 315 -0.63 14.36 27.15
N GLU A 316 -1.31 13.23 27.37
CA GLU A 316 -1.46 12.59 28.68
C GLU A 316 -0.25 11.72 29.04
N LEU A 317 0.66 11.47 28.11
CA LEU A 317 1.88 10.68 28.33
C LEU A 317 2.96 11.54 29.00
N ASP A 318 3.65 10.96 29.98
CA ASP A 318 4.78 11.61 30.65
C ASP A 318 5.92 11.91 29.66
N GLY A 319 6.48 13.11 29.74
CA GLY A 319 7.57 13.54 28.85
C GLY A 319 7.13 14.03 27.48
N VAL A 320 5.84 14.27 27.25
CA VAL A 320 5.30 14.87 26.02
C VAL A 320 4.90 16.34 26.25
N HIS A 321 5.32 17.21 25.34
CA HIS A 321 4.86 18.60 25.25
C HIS A 321 4.14 18.82 23.91
N VAL A 322 2.91 19.32 23.97
CA VAL A 322 2.06 19.59 22.80
C VAL A 322 1.83 21.09 22.67
N LYS A 323 2.13 21.66 21.49
CA LYS A 323 1.84 23.05 21.11
C LYS A 323 1.02 23.08 19.82
N LEU A 324 -0.25 23.42 19.94
CA LEU A 324 -1.22 23.34 18.85
C LEU A 324 -1.72 24.74 18.45
N PHE A 325 -1.37 25.18 17.25
CA PHE A 325 -1.88 26.41 16.67
C PHE A 325 -3.21 26.18 15.96
N LEU A 326 -4.21 27.03 16.23
CA LEU A 326 -5.51 26.99 15.57
C LEU A 326 -5.53 27.93 14.36
N ASN A 327 -5.73 27.36 13.17
CA ASN A 327 -5.73 28.11 11.90
C ASN A 327 -6.99 27.81 11.07
N PRO A 328 -8.13 28.46 11.36
CA PRO A 328 -9.35 28.30 10.60
C PRO A 328 -9.24 28.94 9.21
N LYS A 329 -10.04 28.44 8.25
CA LYS A 329 -10.20 29.10 6.95
C LYS A 329 -11.10 30.33 7.10
N GLU A 330 -10.74 31.42 6.42
CA GLU A 330 -11.55 32.65 6.40
C GLU A 330 -12.82 32.47 5.56
N GLU A 331 -12.73 31.80 4.42
CA GLU A 331 -13.84 31.57 3.50
C GLU A 331 -14.34 30.11 3.58
N ILE A 332 -15.65 29.98 3.83
CA ILE A 332 -16.35 28.70 3.95
C ILE A 332 -17.58 28.77 3.03
N SER A 333 -17.48 28.15 1.85
CA SER A 333 -18.53 28.16 0.82
C SER A 333 -19.63 27.14 1.06
N GLU A 334 -19.35 26.08 1.81
CA GLU A 334 -20.28 25.01 2.18
C GLU A 334 -20.08 24.59 3.63
N LEU A 335 -21.00 23.79 4.18
CA LEU A 335 -20.86 23.27 5.54
C LEU A 335 -19.55 22.46 5.65
N PRO A 336 -18.58 22.89 6.48
CA PRO A 336 -17.20 22.40 6.40
C PRO A 336 -17.01 21.03 7.07
N VAL A 337 -17.94 20.65 7.95
CA VAL A 337 -17.97 19.37 8.65
C VAL A 337 -19.38 18.80 8.52
N LYS A 338 -19.51 17.67 7.82
CA LYS A 338 -20.79 17.01 7.53
C LYS A 338 -20.97 15.70 8.34
N ARG A 339 -20.16 15.50 9.38
CA ARG A 339 -20.14 14.27 10.20
C ARG A 339 -19.94 14.52 11.69
N PHE A 340 -20.41 13.58 12.50
CA PHE A 340 -20.04 13.45 13.91
C PHE A 340 -18.89 12.45 14.04
N PHE A 341 -17.96 12.67 14.97
CA PHE A 341 -16.76 11.84 15.08
C PHE A 341 -16.38 11.56 16.53
N ARG A 342 -15.93 10.33 16.80
CA ARG A 342 -15.36 9.88 18.07
C ARG A 342 -14.20 8.95 17.74
N TYR A 343 -13.04 9.22 18.33
CA TYR A 343 -11.88 8.33 18.23
C TYR A 343 -11.85 7.39 19.45
N VAL A 344 -11.55 6.12 19.23
CA VAL A 344 -11.53 5.08 20.28
C VAL A 344 -10.09 4.80 20.64
N LEU A 345 -9.57 5.55 21.62
CA LEU A 345 -8.21 5.42 22.13
C LEU A 345 -8.12 6.03 23.53
N ASP A 346 -7.51 5.30 24.46
CA ASP A 346 -7.22 5.76 25.81
C ASP A 346 -5.69 5.68 26.05
N SER A 347 -5.14 6.55 26.90
CA SER A 347 -3.71 6.59 27.26
C SER A 347 -3.30 5.44 28.19
N ALA A 348 -4.26 4.85 28.90
CA ALA A 348 -4.05 3.77 29.87
C ALA A 348 -5.17 2.72 29.79
N PRO A 349 -4.88 1.44 30.11
CA PRO A 349 -5.91 0.41 30.13
C PRO A 349 -6.94 0.68 31.23
N SER A 350 -8.22 0.46 30.92
CA SER A 350 -9.32 0.52 31.88
C SER A 350 -9.80 -0.88 32.25
N PHE A 351 -10.19 -1.08 33.51
CA PHE A 351 -10.65 -2.35 34.05
C PHE A 351 -12.09 -2.25 34.56
N ASP A 352 -12.83 -3.35 34.50
CA ASP A 352 -14.15 -3.46 35.14
C ASP A 352 -14.04 -3.84 36.63
N GLU A 353 -15.18 -3.91 37.32
CA GLU A 353 -15.24 -4.24 38.75
C GLU A 353 -14.70 -5.65 39.06
N SER A 354 -14.62 -6.53 38.06
CA SER A 354 -14.04 -7.87 38.17
C SER A 354 -12.54 -7.93 37.90
N GLY A 355 -11.91 -6.79 37.53
CA GLY A 355 -10.51 -6.71 37.15
C GLY A 355 -10.21 -7.12 35.72
N LYS A 356 -11.22 -7.33 34.86
CA LYS A 356 -11.03 -7.62 33.44
C LYS A 356 -10.83 -6.33 32.66
N VAL A 357 -9.99 -6.37 31.63
CA VAL A 357 -9.81 -5.24 30.70
C VAL A 357 -11.16 -4.90 30.06
N ARG A 358 -11.55 -3.64 30.16
CA ARG A 358 -12.79 -3.13 29.58
C ARG A 358 -12.62 -2.97 28.07
N ALA A 359 -13.61 -3.42 27.31
CA ALA A 359 -13.66 -3.15 25.88
C ALA A 359 -13.89 -1.65 25.63
N LEU A 360 -13.11 -1.08 24.73
CA LEU A 360 -13.32 0.30 24.28
C LEU A 360 -14.43 0.34 23.22
N GLY A 361 -15.15 1.46 23.18
CA GLY A 361 -16.22 1.68 22.20
C GLY A 361 -16.53 3.16 22.04
N ALA A 362 -17.13 3.52 20.90
CA ALA A 362 -17.58 4.88 20.62
C ALA A 362 -19.06 5.02 21.00
N THR A 363 -19.39 5.97 21.88
CA THR A 363 -20.78 6.31 22.21
C THR A 363 -21.10 7.74 21.79
N PHE A 364 -22.12 7.90 20.96
CA PHE A 364 -22.63 9.19 20.52
C PHE A 364 -23.91 9.52 21.29
N LYS A 365 -23.93 10.63 22.02
CA LYS A 365 -25.08 11.10 22.80
C LYS A 365 -25.62 12.38 22.19
N GLY A 366 -26.95 12.56 22.23
CA GLY A 366 -27.60 13.78 21.75
C GLY A 366 -27.55 13.97 20.23
N LEU A 367 -27.54 12.87 19.46
CA LEU A 367 -27.63 12.93 18.00
C LEU A 367 -29.02 13.42 17.55
N PRO A 368 -29.11 14.13 16.41
CA PRO A 368 -30.39 14.61 15.88
C PRO A 368 -31.29 13.43 15.47
N SER A 369 -32.52 13.39 16.00
CA SER A 369 -33.39 12.22 15.82
C SER A 369 -34.03 12.08 14.45
N GLU A 370 -34.27 13.21 13.77
CA GLU A 370 -34.91 13.25 12.45
C GLU A 370 -33.92 13.16 11.28
N ALA A 371 -32.62 13.37 11.52
CA ALA A 371 -31.62 13.25 10.47
C ALA A 371 -31.39 11.78 10.10
N LEU A 372 -31.18 11.53 8.81
CA LEU A 372 -30.69 10.25 8.33
C LEU A 372 -29.17 10.20 8.56
N LEU A 373 -28.71 9.15 9.22
CA LEU A 373 -27.32 8.97 9.62
C LEU A 373 -26.78 7.65 9.07
N THR A 374 -25.53 7.69 8.62
CA THR A 374 -24.76 6.52 8.20
C THR A 374 -23.61 6.32 9.17
N THR A 375 -23.34 5.06 9.54
CA THR A 375 -22.16 4.71 10.32
C THR A 375 -20.96 4.42 9.41
N GLY A 376 -19.78 4.87 9.82
CA GLY A 376 -18.54 4.64 9.10
C GLY A 376 -17.37 4.55 10.07
N MET A 377 -16.32 3.83 9.65
CA MET A 377 -15.13 3.58 10.44
C MET A 377 -13.91 4.20 9.75
N ASP A 378 -13.23 5.13 10.43
CA ASP A 378 -11.93 5.70 10.00
C ASP A 378 -10.83 4.79 10.56
N ILE A 379 -10.34 3.87 9.72
CA ILE A 379 -9.45 2.76 10.12
C ILE A 379 -8.06 2.90 9.49
N PRO A 380 -7.03 2.29 10.12
CA PRO A 380 -5.73 2.13 9.49
C PRO A 380 -5.84 1.50 8.08
N PRO A 381 -4.95 1.88 7.14
CA PRO A 381 -5.00 1.39 5.76
C PRO A 381 -4.84 -0.13 5.65
N SER A 382 -4.06 -0.74 6.55
CA SER A 382 -3.83 -2.18 6.64
C SER A 382 -5.02 -3.00 7.12
N TRP A 383 -6.13 -2.37 7.53
CA TRP A 383 -7.27 -3.07 8.14
C TRP A 383 -8.42 -3.27 7.14
N LEU A 384 -8.94 -4.50 7.10
CA LEU A 384 -10.21 -4.84 6.47
C LEU A 384 -11.27 -5.11 7.54
N VAL A 385 -12.25 -4.22 7.59
CA VAL A 385 -13.29 -4.21 8.62
C VAL A 385 -14.65 -4.28 7.96
N ALA A 386 -15.53 -5.11 8.49
CA ALA A 386 -16.92 -5.23 8.05
C ALA A 386 -17.89 -5.19 9.23
N PRO A 387 -19.15 -4.77 9.03
CA PRO A 387 -20.16 -4.85 10.07
C PRO A 387 -20.46 -6.33 10.36
N LYS A 388 -20.46 -6.69 11.65
CA LYS A 388 -20.67 -8.07 12.11
C LYS A 388 -22.01 -8.29 12.77
N VAL A 389 -22.47 -7.35 13.59
CA VAL A 389 -23.78 -7.42 14.27
C VAL A 389 -24.44 -6.05 14.23
N CYS A 390 -25.62 -5.98 13.62
CA CYS A 390 -26.51 -4.83 13.72
C CYS A 390 -27.94 -5.26 13.41
N VAL A 391 -28.90 -4.81 14.24
CA VAL A 391 -30.33 -5.05 14.01
C VAL A 391 -30.92 -4.02 13.03
N HIS A 392 -30.30 -2.84 12.96
CA HIS A 392 -30.73 -1.74 12.09
C HIS A 392 -29.88 -1.71 10.82
N ASP A 393 -30.31 -0.93 9.84
CA ASP A 393 -29.52 -0.63 8.66
C ASP A 393 -28.41 0.37 9.04
N PRO A 394 -27.11 -0.01 9.02
CA PRO A 394 -26.02 0.89 9.38
C PRO A 394 -25.85 2.06 8.39
N ASP A 395 -26.46 1.97 7.21
CA ASP A 395 -26.40 3.01 6.17
C ASP A 395 -27.56 4.01 6.27
N ASN A 396 -28.68 3.60 6.86
CA ASN A 396 -29.93 4.36 6.89
C ASN A 396 -30.52 4.44 8.32
N ILE A 397 -29.76 5.00 9.26
CA ILE A 397 -30.21 5.14 10.65
C ILE A 397 -31.01 6.42 10.81
N LYS A 398 -32.30 6.29 11.15
CA LYS A 398 -33.14 7.39 11.61
C LYS A 398 -33.62 7.13 13.04
N LEU A 399 -33.06 7.84 14.02
CA LEU A 399 -33.31 7.54 15.45
C LEU A 399 -34.77 7.74 15.87
N SER A 400 -35.55 8.61 15.21
CA SER A 400 -36.98 8.73 15.50
C SER A 400 -37.81 7.52 15.07
N SER A 401 -37.25 6.64 14.22
CA SER A 401 -37.87 5.37 13.83
C SER A 401 -37.44 4.19 14.70
N THR A 402 -36.48 4.38 15.61
CA THR A 402 -35.99 3.33 16.53
C THR A 402 -36.65 3.45 17.91
N LYS A 403 -36.81 2.33 18.61
CA LYS A 403 -37.45 2.27 19.95
C LYS A 403 -36.43 2.31 21.11
N GLY A 404 -35.18 2.69 20.84
CA GLY A 404 -34.08 2.68 21.81
C GLY A 404 -32.72 2.94 21.18
N ASP A 405 -31.67 2.66 21.95
CA ASP A 405 -30.28 2.84 21.54
C ASP A 405 -29.93 1.91 20.36
N VAL A 406 -29.19 2.46 19.40
CA VAL A 406 -28.68 1.72 18.24
C VAL A 406 -27.27 1.22 18.56
N ASN A 407 -27.06 -0.09 18.45
CA ASN A 407 -25.76 -0.73 18.65
C ASN A 407 -25.29 -1.36 17.35
N VAL A 408 -24.04 -1.10 16.98
CA VAL A 408 -23.37 -1.68 15.80
C VAL A 408 -22.04 -2.26 16.24
N ILE A 409 -21.78 -3.51 15.91
CA ILE A 409 -20.50 -4.19 16.18
C ILE A 409 -19.82 -4.44 14.84
N TYR A 410 -18.61 -3.92 14.69
CA TYR A 410 -17.72 -4.17 13.57
C TYR A 410 -16.68 -5.23 13.94
N GLN A 411 -16.17 -5.96 12.94
CA GLN A 411 -15.11 -6.94 13.10
C GLN A 411 -13.94 -6.60 12.18
N LEU A 412 -12.72 -6.61 12.72
CA LEU A 412 -11.49 -6.69 11.92
C LEU A 412 -11.38 -8.12 11.40
N GLU A 413 -11.68 -8.32 10.12
CA GLU A 413 -11.72 -9.65 9.50
C GLU A 413 -10.34 -10.08 9.02
N ASN A 414 -9.58 -9.12 8.47
CA ASN A 414 -8.23 -9.35 7.96
C ASN A 414 -7.33 -8.13 8.18
N ILE A 415 -6.03 -8.42 8.24
CA ILE A 415 -4.95 -7.44 8.17
C ILE A 415 -4.19 -7.70 6.86
N LEU A 416 -3.82 -6.63 6.17
CA LEU A 416 -3.18 -6.71 4.87
C LEU A 416 -1.71 -7.07 4.97
N ILE A 417 -1.27 -7.96 4.08
CA ILE A 417 0.11 -8.03 3.62
C ILE A 417 0.12 -7.33 2.27
N GLU A 418 0.84 -6.23 2.14
CA GLU A 418 0.94 -5.48 0.88
C GLU A 418 2.38 -5.33 0.43
N GLY A 419 2.60 -5.08 -0.85
CA GLY A 419 3.96 -4.88 -1.33
C GLY A 419 4.08 -4.12 -2.63
N HIS A 420 5.32 -3.70 -2.87
CA HIS A 420 5.75 -2.89 -4.01
C HIS A 420 6.87 -3.60 -4.75
N SER A 421 6.48 -4.38 -5.74
CA SER A 421 7.41 -5.23 -6.49
C SER A 421 8.20 -4.46 -7.53
N ARG A 422 9.45 -4.88 -7.73
CA ARG A 422 10.36 -4.29 -8.70
C ARG A 422 11.20 -5.33 -9.43
N GLU A 423 11.56 -5.01 -10.67
CA GLU A 423 12.50 -5.76 -11.48
C GLU A 423 13.61 -4.87 -12.07
N GLY A 424 14.76 -5.50 -12.33
CA GLY A 424 15.94 -4.86 -12.91
C GLY A 424 16.57 -3.77 -12.03
N LYS A 425 17.68 -3.19 -12.50
CA LYS A 425 18.39 -2.12 -11.78
C LYS A 425 17.59 -0.81 -11.73
N ALA A 426 16.75 -0.57 -12.73
CA ALA A 426 15.92 0.62 -12.83
C ALA A 426 14.62 0.56 -12.00
N GLY A 427 14.37 -0.55 -11.30
CA GLY A 427 13.24 -0.70 -10.38
C GLY A 427 11.87 -0.64 -11.06
N GLN A 428 11.72 -1.25 -12.24
CA GLN A 428 10.45 -1.22 -12.98
C GLN A 428 9.42 -2.18 -12.35
N PRO A 429 8.13 -1.83 -12.30
CA PRO A 429 7.08 -2.76 -11.86
C PRO A 429 6.95 -3.98 -12.79
N PRO A 430 7.04 -5.23 -12.30
CA PRO A 430 6.79 -6.44 -13.09
C PRO A 430 5.28 -6.65 -13.26
N ARG A 431 4.62 -5.75 -14.01
CA ARG A 431 3.15 -5.72 -14.17
C ARG A 431 2.61 -7.05 -14.71
N GLY A 432 1.46 -7.48 -14.21
CA GLY A 432 0.79 -8.71 -14.67
C GLY A 432 1.40 -10.00 -14.13
N ALA A 433 2.58 -9.96 -13.50
CA ALA A 433 3.13 -11.11 -12.80
C ALA A 433 2.15 -11.56 -11.69
N GLN A 434 1.93 -12.87 -11.64
CA GLN A 434 0.97 -13.50 -10.73
C GLN A 434 1.69 -14.04 -9.51
N VAL A 435 1.18 -13.72 -8.32
CA VAL A 435 1.76 -14.13 -7.03
C VAL A 435 0.73 -14.88 -6.19
N VAL A 436 1.23 -15.79 -5.36
CA VAL A 436 0.44 -16.67 -4.49
C VAL A 436 0.94 -16.54 -3.06
N LEU A 437 0.02 -16.35 -2.13
CA LEU A 437 0.24 -16.50 -0.70
C LEU A 437 -0.08 -17.94 -0.29
N GLY A 438 0.82 -18.57 0.45
CA GLY A 438 0.64 -19.93 0.96
C GLY A 438 1.16 -20.09 2.38
N THR A 439 0.81 -21.22 2.98
CA THR A 439 1.39 -21.74 4.23
C THR A 439 1.96 -23.13 3.97
N GLU A 440 2.73 -23.69 4.93
CA GLU A 440 3.22 -25.07 4.80
C GLU A 440 2.09 -26.11 4.62
N LYS A 441 0.90 -25.85 5.18
CA LYS A 441 -0.25 -26.76 5.10
C LYS A 441 -1.07 -26.56 3.83
N GLU A 442 -1.18 -25.32 3.39
CA GLU A 442 -2.01 -24.90 2.26
C GLU A 442 -1.18 -24.00 1.34
N PRO A 443 -0.54 -24.56 0.30
CA PRO A 443 0.37 -23.83 -0.58
C PRO A 443 -0.29 -22.71 -1.41
N LEU A 444 -1.60 -22.77 -1.60
CA LEU A 444 -2.40 -21.78 -2.34
C LEU A 444 -3.55 -21.34 -1.43
N LEU A 445 -3.31 -20.30 -0.64
CA LEU A 445 -4.31 -19.68 0.24
C LEU A 445 -5.02 -18.53 -0.48
N ALA A 446 -4.26 -17.70 -1.19
CA ALA A 446 -4.78 -16.59 -1.97
C ALA A 446 -3.85 -16.31 -3.16
N ASP A 447 -4.40 -15.73 -4.23
CA ASP A 447 -3.65 -15.31 -5.39
C ASP A 447 -4.02 -13.88 -5.81
N THR A 448 -3.10 -13.19 -6.47
CA THR A 448 -3.33 -11.86 -7.03
C THR A 448 -2.32 -11.55 -8.14
N ILE A 449 -2.51 -10.42 -8.82
CA ILE A 449 -1.58 -9.91 -9.84
C ILE A 449 -0.89 -8.63 -9.36
N ILE A 450 0.34 -8.42 -9.82
CA ILE A 450 1.10 -7.21 -9.57
C ILE A 450 0.61 -6.09 -10.52
N MET A 451 0.19 -4.97 -9.94
CA MET A 451 -0.28 -3.79 -10.69
C MET A 451 0.87 -3.03 -11.34
N ALA A 452 0.59 -2.38 -12.48
CA ALA A 452 1.58 -1.51 -13.13
C ALA A 452 1.96 -0.28 -12.27
N ASN A 453 1.04 0.21 -11.45
CA ASN A 453 1.29 1.33 -10.54
C ASN A 453 2.04 0.84 -9.30
N LEU A 454 3.27 1.33 -9.12
CA LEU A 454 4.15 1.06 -7.96
C LEU A 454 4.44 -0.43 -7.70
N GLY A 455 4.19 -1.32 -8.66
CA GLY A 455 4.30 -2.76 -8.45
C GLY A 455 3.40 -3.27 -7.33
N TYR A 456 2.25 -2.61 -7.11
CA TYR A 456 1.41 -2.85 -5.95
C TYR A 456 0.71 -4.22 -6.01
N PHE A 457 0.66 -4.92 -4.89
CA PHE A 457 -0.21 -6.07 -4.65
C PHE A 457 -0.63 -6.09 -3.16
N GLN A 458 -1.72 -6.79 -2.85
CA GLN A 458 -2.12 -7.05 -1.46
C GLN A 458 -2.72 -8.44 -1.29
N PHE A 459 -2.57 -8.99 -0.10
CA PHE A 459 -3.24 -10.19 0.36
C PHE A 459 -4.00 -9.92 1.65
N LYS A 460 -5.12 -10.64 1.81
CA LYS A 460 -5.92 -10.64 3.03
C LYS A 460 -5.44 -11.78 3.91
N ALA A 461 -4.91 -11.46 5.08
CA ALA A 461 -4.35 -12.44 5.99
C ALA A 461 -4.75 -12.15 7.44
N ASN A 462 -4.29 -12.99 8.35
CA ASN A 462 -4.34 -12.81 9.80
C ASN A 462 -2.96 -13.12 10.39
N PRO A 463 -2.67 -12.82 11.66
CA PRO A 463 -1.35 -13.07 12.22
C PRO A 463 -0.88 -14.52 12.01
N GLY A 464 0.31 -14.69 11.44
CA GLY A 464 0.81 -16.00 11.01
C GLY A 464 2.08 -15.94 10.18
N PHE A 465 2.63 -17.12 9.90
CA PHE A 465 3.78 -17.33 9.01
C PHE A 465 3.30 -17.79 7.64
N TYR A 466 3.79 -17.13 6.60
CA TYR A 466 3.40 -17.35 5.22
C TYR A 466 4.61 -17.40 4.29
N ASN A 467 4.36 -17.86 3.07
CA ASN A 467 5.32 -17.84 1.97
C ASN A 467 4.66 -17.24 0.72
N ILE A 468 5.37 -16.37 0.01
CA ILE A 468 4.91 -15.76 -1.24
C ILE A 468 5.69 -16.35 -2.41
N ASN A 469 4.99 -17.07 -3.27
CA ASN A 469 5.57 -17.67 -4.48
C ASN A 469 4.99 -17.05 -5.75
N LEU A 470 5.69 -17.21 -6.86
CA LEU A 470 5.12 -16.92 -8.17
C LEU A 470 4.10 -18.01 -8.51
N LYS A 471 2.97 -17.62 -9.10
CA LYS A 471 1.98 -18.59 -9.57
C LYS A 471 2.54 -19.37 -10.75
N ASP A 472 2.31 -20.68 -10.76
CA ASP A 472 2.68 -21.54 -11.88
C ASP A 472 2.08 -21.03 -13.20
N GLY A 473 2.90 -21.04 -14.26
CA GLY A 473 2.56 -20.58 -15.60
C GLY A 473 3.58 -19.58 -16.14
N LYS A 474 3.13 -18.67 -17.01
CA LYS A 474 3.99 -17.70 -17.70
C LYS A 474 4.82 -16.82 -16.76
N THR A 475 4.31 -16.54 -15.55
CA THR A 475 5.08 -15.76 -14.56
C THR A 475 6.32 -16.52 -14.07
N THR A 476 6.21 -17.81 -13.76
CA THR A 476 7.37 -18.62 -13.35
C THR A 476 8.31 -18.94 -14.51
N GLU A 477 7.86 -18.88 -15.76
CA GLU A 477 8.73 -19.01 -16.95
C GLU A 477 9.63 -17.79 -17.15
N ILE A 478 9.13 -16.59 -16.84
CA ILE A 478 9.84 -15.33 -17.05
C ILE A 478 10.68 -14.94 -15.82
N TYR A 479 10.16 -15.15 -14.61
CA TYR A 479 10.74 -14.60 -13.39
C TYR A 479 11.17 -15.66 -12.35
N THR A 480 12.06 -15.23 -11.48
CA THR A 480 12.36 -15.85 -10.18
C THR A 480 12.28 -14.76 -9.10
N ILE A 481 11.80 -15.09 -7.91
CA ILE A 481 11.88 -14.19 -6.76
C ILE A 481 13.31 -14.26 -6.20
N GLU A 482 13.98 -13.12 -6.12
CA GLU A 482 15.26 -12.99 -5.43
C GLU A 482 15.03 -12.80 -3.93
N SER A 483 14.09 -11.93 -3.59
CA SER A 483 13.66 -11.65 -2.21
C SER A 483 12.26 -11.05 -2.23
N ILE A 484 11.51 -11.25 -1.15
CA ILE A 484 10.26 -10.50 -0.91
C ILE A 484 10.49 -9.13 -0.25
N GLY A 485 11.71 -8.78 0.14
CA GLY A 485 12.06 -7.47 0.68
C GLY A 485 11.38 -7.15 2.01
N ALA A 486 11.29 -8.13 2.93
CA ALA A 486 10.65 -7.94 4.24
C ALA A 486 11.44 -7.03 5.20
N GLN A 487 12.74 -6.83 4.95
CA GLN A 487 13.61 -5.97 5.77
C GLN A 487 13.68 -4.51 5.25
N GLY A 488 13.01 -4.20 4.15
CA GLY A 488 12.99 -2.86 3.56
C GLY A 488 13.27 -2.84 2.06
N TRP A 489 13.42 -1.63 1.52
CA TRP A 489 13.60 -1.41 0.08
C TRP A 489 14.97 -1.85 -0.44
N ALA A 490 16.04 -1.50 0.30
CA ALA A 490 17.41 -1.82 -0.08
C ALA A 490 17.69 -3.31 0.17
N PRO A 491 18.41 -4.01 -0.73
CA PRO A 491 18.86 -5.37 -0.46
C PRO A 491 19.78 -5.39 0.76
N VAL A 492 19.52 -6.28 1.70
CA VAL A 492 20.37 -6.48 2.88
C VAL A 492 20.84 -7.94 2.95
N PRO A 493 22.08 -8.22 3.39
CA PRO A 493 22.58 -9.59 3.46
C PRO A 493 21.65 -10.51 4.27
N GLY A 494 21.20 -11.61 3.65
CA GLY A 494 20.28 -12.56 4.28
C GLY A 494 18.79 -12.22 4.13
N ASP A 495 18.41 -11.22 3.33
CA ASP A 495 17.01 -10.95 2.97
C ASP A 495 16.47 -11.81 1.83
N GLU A 496 17.31 -12.66 1.23
CA GLU A 496 16.95 -13.58 0.16
C GLU A 496 15.89 -14.58 0.66
N GLY A 497 14.84 -14.80 -0.13
CA GLY A 497 13.78 -15.74 0.22
C GLY A 497 12.37 -15.21 0.05
N THR A 498 11.42 -16.07 0.41
CA THR A 498 9.98 -15.89 0.15
C THR A 498 9.11 -15.88 1.41
N GLU A 499 9.72 -15.91 2.59
CA GLU A 499 9.04 -16.05 3.88
C GLU A 499 8.59 -14.71 4.45
N VAL A 500 7.33 -14.60 4.85
CA VAL A 500 6.77 -13.40 5.49
C VAL A 500 6.03 -13.76 6.77
N ALA A 501 6.23 -12.97 7.83
CA ALA A 501 5.50 -13.08 9.08
C ALA A 501 4.63 -11.84 9.29
N LEU A 502 3.34 -12.03 9.49
CA LEU A 502 2.41 -10.98 9.86
C LEU A 502 2.24 -10.97 11.38
N MET A 503 2.80 -9.96 12.04
CA MET A 503 2.83 -9.86 13.51
C MET A 503 2.46 -8.47 14.07
N ASP A 504 2.00 -7.54 13.22
CA ASP A 504 1.63 -6.17 13.60
C ASP A 504 0.25 -5.80 13.05
N PHE A 505 -0.49 -4.95 13.78
CA PHE A 505 -1.71 -4.31 13.29
C PHE A 505 -1.45 -3.36 12.12
N GLN A 506 -0.22 -2.87 11.92
CA GLN A 506 0.16 -2.12 10.72
C GLN A 506 0.23 -3.00 9.46
N GLY A 507 0.05 -4.31 9.59
CA GLY A 507 0.22 -5.24 8.48
C GLY A 507 1.67 -5.59 8.24
N THR A 508 2.00 -5.96 7.01
CA THR A 508 3.38 -6.15 6.57
C THR A 508 3.56 -5.56 5.19
N THR A 509 4.44 -4.56 5.09
CA THR A 509 4.79 -3.90 3.83
C THR A 509 6.06 -4.54 3.26
N LEU A 510 5.97 -5.03 2.03
CA LEU A 510 7.02 -5.78 1.36
C LEU A 510 7.58 -5.00 0.17
N TYR A 511 8.83 -5.27 -0.18
CA TYR A 511 9.47 -4.69 -1.36
C TYR A 511 10.09 -5.77 -2.27
N PRO A 512 9.27 -6.65 -2.88
CA PRO A 512 9.79 -7.81 -3.58
C PRO A 512 10.65 -7.47 -4.80
N ARG A 513 11.73 -8.22 -4.98
CA ARG A 513 12.66 -8.12 -6.10
C ARG A 513 12.51 -9.33 -6.99
N LEU A 514 12.00 -9.12 -8.20
CA LEU A 514 11.86 -10.15 -9.21
C LEU A 514 13.01 -10.02 -10.22
N LYS A 515 13.61 -11.16 -10.55
CA LYS A 515 14.69 -11.27 -11.53
C LYS A 515 14.20 -12.05 -12.73
N ARG A 516 14.44 -11.52 -13.93
CA ARG A 516 14.17 -12.24 -15.18
C ARG A 516 15.12 -13.42 -15.34
N LYS A 517 14.60 -14.55 -15.81
CA LYS A 517 15.39 -15.71 -16.21
C LYS A 517 16.18 -15.40 -17.49
N PRO A 518 17.37 -16.01 -17.69
CA PRO A 518 18.17 -15.78 -18.90
C PRO A 518 17.39 -16.08 -20.19
N GLY A 519 17.43 -15.17 -21.18
CA GLY A 519 16.72 -15.31 -22.46
C GLY A 519 15.27 -14.80 -22.46
N GLN A 520 14.77 -14.32 -21.32
CA GLN A 520 13.40 -13.78 -21.16
C GLN A 520 13.38 -12.24 -21.06
N GLU A 521 14.40 -11.55 -21.57
CA GLU A 521 14.57 -10.10 -21.39
C GLU A 521 13.49 -9.26 -22.10
N LYS A 522 12.83 -9.83 -23.12
CA LYS A 522 11.77 -9.19 -23.90
C LYS A 522 10.38 -9.77 -23.68
N ALA A 523 10.26 -10.82 -22.86
CA ALA A 523 8.99 -11.50 -22.65
C ALA A 523 8.04 -10.62 -21.83
N ASP A 524 6.80 -10.46 -22.29
CA ASP A 524 5.74 -9.82 -21.52
C ASP A 524 4.84 -10.92 -20.94
N VAL A 525 4.60 -10.88 -19.63
CA VAL A 525 3.69 -11.84 -18.95
C VAL A 525 2.29 -11.77 -19.56
N LEU A 526 1.91 -10.58 -20.04
CA LEU A 526 0.58 -10.27 -20.54
C LEU A 526 0.40 -10.57 -22.03
N GLN A 527 1.47 -10.87 -22.78
CA GLN A 527 1.32 -11.25 -24.19
C GLN A 527 0.77 -12.68 -24.30
N GLU A 528 -0.16 -12.92 -25.21
CA GLU A 528 -0.51 -14.27 -25.62
C GLU A 528 0.63 -14.84 -26.47
N ASP A 529 1.01 -16.11 -26.28
CA ASP A 529 1.99 -16.74 -27.16
C ASP A 529 1.38 -16.84 -28.55
N GLU A 530 1.97 -16.14 -29.54
CA GLU A 530 1.60 -16.34 -30.94
C GLU A 530 1.76 -17.82 -31.24
N ALA A 531 0.65 -18.51 -31.51
CA ALA A 531 0.69 -19.88 -31.99
C ALA A 531 1.54 -19.86 -33.26
N GLU A 532 2.73 -20.46 -33.22
CA GLU A 532 3.61 -20.58 -34.38
C GLU A 532 2.82 -21.20 -35.54
N GLU A 533 2.38 -20.37 -36.49
CA GLU A 533 1.94 -20.79 -37.82
C GLU A 533 3.17 -21.30 -38.59
N GLY A 534 3.64 -22.50 -38.23
CA GLY A 534 4.94 -22.97 -38.73
C GLY A 534 5.28 -24.42 -38.40
N GLY A 535 4.32 -25.35 -38.36
CA GLY A 535 4.63 -26.76 -38.10
C GLY A 535 3.54 -27.72 -38.55
N GLY A 536 3.57 -28.13 -39.83
CA GLY A 536 2.54 -28.94 -40.46
C GLY A 536 2.37 -30.36 -39.88
N ILE A 537 1.10 -30.78 -39.79
CA ILE A 537 0.50 -32.15 -39.87
C ILE A 537 1.02 -33.24 -38.91
N ILE A 538 2.21 -33.10 -38.29
CA ILE A 538 2.80 -34.10 -37.39
C ILE A 538 2.42 -33.83 -35.92
N SER A 539 2.11 -32.59 -35.55
CA SER A 539 1.70 -32.20 -34.18
C SER A 539 0.28 -32.65 -33.80
N GLN A 540 -0.62 -32.82 -34.78
CA GLN A 540 -1.97 -33.35 -34.55
C GLN A 540 -1.97 -34.85 -34.23
N GLY A 541 -0.96 -35.61 -34.72
CA GLY A 541 -0.81 -37.04 -34.43
C GLY A 541 -0.24 -37.33 -33.04
N LEU A 542 0.66 -36.48 -32.52
CA LEU A 542 1.21 -36.63 -31.17
C LEU A 542 0.21 -36.25 -30.06
N LYS A 543 -0.60 -35.21 -30.26
CA LYS A 543 -1.62 -34.80 -29.28
C LYS A 543 -2.71 -35.86 -29.05
N PHE A 544 -3.00 -36.67 -30.06
CA PHE A 544 -3.95 -37.79 -29.93
C PHE A 544 -3.35 -38.99 -29.17
N ALA A 545 -2.02 -39.18 -29.22
CA ALA A 545 -1.33 -40.26 -28.52
C ALA A 545 -1.09 -39.94 -27.02
N GLU A 546 -0.84 -38.66 -26.67
CA GLU A 546 -0.76 -38.22 -25.26
C GLU A 546 -2.10 -38.29 -24.52
N SER A 547 -3.23 -38.11 -25.22
CA SER A 547 -4.56 -38.28 -24.62
C SER A 547 -4.91 -39.74 -24.28
N LEU A 548 -4.18 -40.72 -24.82
CA LEU A 548 -4.48 -42.16 -24.69
C LEU A 548 -3.52 -42.88 -23.73
N LEU A 549 -2.38 -42.28 -23.40
CA LEU A 549 -1.45 -42.76 -22.38
C LEU A 549 -1.57 -41.89 -21.12
N GLY A 550 -2.38 -42.37 -20.18
CA GLY A 550 -2.70 -41.68 -18.94
C GLY A 550 -1.46 -41.23 -18.15
N GLY A 551 -1.33 -39.90 -18.04
CA GLY A 551 -0.51 -39.19 -17.08
C GLY A 551 -1.20 -37.87 -16.79
N SER A 552 -1.97 -37.81 -15.70
CA SER A 552 -2.72 -36.61 -15.30
C SER A 552 -1.76 -35.53 -14.78
N THR A 553 -1.23 -34.69 -15.65
CA THR A 553 -0.79 -33.34 -15.31
C THR A 553 -2.02 -32.44 -15.34
N LYS A 554 -2.65 -32.25 -14.16
CA LYS A 554 -3.76 -31.31 -13.99
C LYS A 554 -3.30 -29.92 -14.40
N SER A 555 -3.89 -29.38 -15.47
CA SER A 555 -3.69 -28.03 -15.95
C SER A 555 -4.20 -26.96 -14.97
N LEU A 556 -3.74 -25.73 -15.20
CA LEU A 556 -3.89 -24.42 -14.55
C LEU A 556 -5.29 -23.96 -14.02
N SER A 557 -6.26 -24.84 -13.81
CA SER A 557 -7.65 -24.51 -13.43
C SER A 557 -8.26 -25.53 -12.44
N ALA A 558 -7.50 -25.96 -11.43
CA ALA A 558 -7.92 -27.04 -10.53
C ALA A 558 -9.13 -26.71 -9.63
N GLN A 559 -9.63 -25.47 -9.64
CA GLN A 559 -10.81 -25.05 -8.88
C GLN A 559 -11.98 -24.77 -9.83
N GLU A 560 -12.88 -25.75 -9.97
CA GLU A 560 -14.14 -25.52 -10.69
C GLU A 560 -15.04 -24.57 -9.88
N HIS A 561 -15.45 -23.48 -10.51
CA HIS A 561 -16.44 -22.55 -9.96
C HIS A 561 -17.87 -23.04 -10.29
N ALA A 562 -18.63 -22.25 -11.05
CA ALA A 562 -19.95 -22.60 -11.56
C ALA A 562 -20.04 -22.20 -13.04
N ASP A 563 -21.03 -22.75 -13.76
CA ASP A 563 -21.28 -22.43 -15.17
C ASP A 563 -21.53 -20.91 -15.35
N ILE A 564 -22.27 -20.32 -14.43
CA ILE A 564 -22.62 -18.90 -14.42
C ILE A 564 -22.05 -18.24 -13.16
N ASN A 565 -21.26 -17.18 -13.33
CA ASN A 565 -20.67 -16.40 -12.24
C ASN A 565 -21.20 -14.97 -12.30
N ILE A 566 -22.01 -14.59 -11.32
CA ILE A 566 -22.62 -13.26 -11.23
C ILE A 566 -22.08 -12.55 -10.01
N PHE A 567 -21.66 -11.29 -10.14
CA PHE A 567 -21.32 -10.46 -9.00
C PHE A 567 -22.24 -9.26 -8.88
N SER A 568 -22.48 -8.84 -7.64
CA SER A 568 -23.35 -7.69 -7.34
C SER A 568 -22.96 -7.05 -6.01
N VAL A 569 -23.56 -5.89 -5.73
CA VAL A 569 -23.35 -5.11 -4.52
C VAL A 569 -24.63 -4.37 -4.15
N ALA A 570 -24.90 -4.28 -2.86
CA ALA A 570 -26.01 -3.50 -2.31
C ALA A 570 -25.52 -2.68 -1.12
N SER A 571 -26.16 -1.53 -0.87
CA SER A 571 -25.98 -0.72 0.32
C SER A 571 -27.35 -0.31 0.84
N GLY A 572 -27.67 -0.77 2.04
CA GLY A 572 -28.97 -0.57 2.67
C GLY A 572 -30.01 -1.66 2.41
N HIS A 573 -30.93 -1.83 3.36
CA HIS A 573 -31.87 -2.96 3.41
C HIS A 573 -32.82 -3.05 2.20
N LEU A 574 -33.19 -1.91 1.59
CA LEU A 574 -34.04 -1.92 0.39
C LEU A 574 -33.34 -2.59 -0.78
N TYR A 575 -32.08 -2.21 -1.05
CA TYR A 575 -31.30 -2.79 -2.14
C TYR A 575 -30.93 -4.24 -1.83
N GLU A 576 -30.68 -4.61 -0.57
CA GLU A 576 -30.47 -6.01 -0.20
C GLU A 576 -31.70 -6.90 -0.40
N ARG A 577 -32.89 -6.35 -0.14
CA ARG A 577 -34.15 -7.03 -0.45
C ARG A 577 -34.30 -7.25 -1.96
N MET A 578 -34.02 -6.22 -2.75
CA MET A 578 -34.04 -6.33 -4.21
C MET A 578 -32.97 -7.31 -4.70
N LEU A 579 -31.79 -7.34 -4.08
CA LEU A 579 -30.71 -8.26 -4.40
C LEU A 579 -31.14 -9.72 -4.19
N ASN A 580 -31.90 -10.01 -3.13
CA ASN A 580 -32.51 -11.33 -2.95
C ASN A 580 -33.45 -11.70 -4.10
N ILE A 581 -34.26 -10.74 -4.57
CA ILE A 581 -35.18 -10.95 -5.70
C ILE A 581 -34.40 -11.16 -7.00
N MET A 582 -33.33 -10.39 -7.24
CA MET A 582 -32.45 -10.56 -8.38
C MET A 582 -31.90 -12.00 -8.42
N MET A 583 -31.33 -12.47 -7.29
CA MET A 583 -30.81 -13.84 -7.20
C MET A 583 -31.89 -14.90 -7.47
N VAL A 584 -33.07 -14.77 -6.85
CA VAL A 584 -34.18 -15.71 -7.07
C VAL A 584 -34.65 -15.70 -8.52
N SER A 585 -34.72 -14.52 -9.16
CA SER A 585 -35.12 -14.40 -10.55
C SER A 585 -34.15 -15.13 -11.50
N VAL A 586 -32.83 -15.05 -11.24
CA VAL A 586 -31.83 -15.83 -11.98
C VAL A 586 -32.06 -17.32 -11.78
N MET A 587 -32.17 -17.78 -10.53
CA MET A 587 -32.31 -19.20 -10.22
C MET A 587 -33.59 -19.84 -10.76
N LYS A 588 -34.69 -19.06 -10.88
CA LYS A 588 -35.95 -19.54 -11.47
C LYS A 588 -35.88 -19.68 -12.99
N ASN A 589 -34.96 -18.98 -13.65
CA ASN A 589 -34.87 -18.90 -15.11
C ASN A 589 -33.65 -19.63 -15.70
N THR A 590 -32.86 -20.34 -14.89
CA THR A 590 -31.73 -21.15 -15.35
C THR A 590 -31.76 -22.56 -14.77
N LYS A 591 -31.16 -23.51 -15.50
CA LYS A 591 -30.90 -24.89 -15.01
C LYS A 591 -29.42 -25.15 -14.79
N HIS A 592 -28.57 -24.15 -15.03
CA HIS A 592 -27.13 -24.23 -14.89
C HIS A 592 -26.71 -23.98 -13.43
N THR A 593 -25.49 -24.37 -13.10
CA THR A 593 -24.92 -24.04 -11.79
C THR A 593 -24.59 -22.56 -11.73
N VAL A 594 -25.02 -21.89 -10.65
CA VAL A 594 -24.77 -20.45 -10.45
C VAL A 594 -23.92 -20.24 -9.21
N LYS A 595 -22.94 -19.34 -9.32
CA LYS A 595 -22.18 -18.81 -8.19
C LYS A 595 -22.32 -17.30 -8.13
N PHE A 596 -22.79 -16.79 -6.98
CA PHE A 596 -22.87 -15.36 -6.71
C PHE A 596 -21.65 -14.84 -5.95
N TRP A 597 -21.18 -13.66 -6.33
CA TRP A 597 -20.03 -13.01 -5.72
C TRP A 597 -20.45 -11.64 -5.17
N PHE A 598 -20.09 -11.33 -3.94
CA PHE A 598 -20.51 -10.06 -3.32
C PHE A 598 -19.36 -9.30 -2.72
N ILE A 599 -19.47 -7.96 -2.74
CA ILE A 599 -18.52 -7.08 -2.08
C ILE A 599 -18.87 -6.97 -0.60
N GLU A 600 -18.07 -7.61 0.24
CA GLU A 600 -18.42 -7.95 1.62
C GLU A 600 -18.70 -6.74 2.53
N GLN A 601 -17.93 -5.66 2.40
CA GLN A 601 -17.96 -4.53 3.33
C GLN A 601 -19.21 -3.64 3.22
N PHE A 602 -19.96 -3.76 2.13
CA PHE A 602 -21.16 -2.95 1.89
C PHE A 602 -22.45 -3.63 2.33
N LEU A 603 -22.41 -4.95 2.54
CA LEU A 603 -23.55 -5.74 2.96
C LEU A 603 -23.78 -5.70 4.47
N SER A 604 -25.05 -5.62 4.86
CA SER A 604 -25.51 -5.66 6.24
C SER A 604 -25.31 -7.04 6.86
N PRO A 605 -25.12 -7.10 8.19
CA PRO A 605 -25.11 -8.37 8.92
C PRO A 605 -26.37 -9.22 8.68
N SER A 606 -27.53 -8.57 8.56
CA SER A 606 -28.82 -9.25 8.32
C SER A 606 -28.83 -10.02 7.01
N PHE A 607 -28.28 -9.43 5.94
CA PHE A 607 -28.15 -10.10 4.64
C PHE A 607 -27.12 -11.24 4.70
N LYS A 608 -25.94 -10.99 5.28
CA LYS A 608 -24.86 -12.00 5.45
C LYS A 608 -25.34 -13.22 6.23
N ASP A 609 -26.18 -13.02 7.24
CA ASP A 609 -26.77 -14.10 8.02
C ASP A 609 -27.87 -14.86 7.26
N PHE A 610 -28.54 -14.22 6.29
CA PHE A 610 -29.66 -14.80 5.55
C PHE A 610 -29.23 -15.57 4.29
N ILE A 611 -28.21 -15.10 3.58
CA ILE A 611 -27.78 -15.69 2.29
C ILE A 611 -27.45 -17.19 2.33
N PRO A 612 -26.90 -17.81 3.41
CA PRO A 612 -26.68 -19.25 3.43
C PRO A 612 -27.99 -20.05 3.27
N HIS A 613 -29.10 -19.55 3.82
CA HIS A 613 -30.40 -20.20 3.72
C HIS A 613 -31.02 -20.04 2.34
N LEU A 614 -30.81 -18.88 1.71
CA LEU A 614 -31.22 -18.65 0.34
C LEU A 614 -30.44 -19.55 -0.63
N ALA A 615 -29.13 -19.71 -0.40
CA ALA A 615 -28.27 -20.60 -1.16
C ALA A 615 -28.69 -22.07 -1.07
N GLU A 616 -29.10 -22.52 0.12
CA GLU A 616 -29.60 -23.88 0.34
C GLU A 616 -30.95 -24.12 -0.36
N GLU A 617 -31.91 -23.19 -0.25
CA GLU A 617 -33.25 -23.32 -0.86
C GLU A 617 -33.19 -23.33 -2.40
N TYR A 618 -32.35 -22.49 -2.99
CA TYR A 618 -32.27 -22.31 -4.45
C TYR A 618 -31.11 -23.05 -5.12
N GLY A 619 -30.21 -23.67 -4.35
CA GLY A 619 -29.15 -24.53 -4.85
C GLY A 619 -27.99 -23.80 -5.55
N PHE A 620 -27.65 -22.58 -5.12
CA PHE A 620 -26.50 -21.82 -5.64
C PHE A 620 -25.32 -21.82 -4.66
N LYS A 621 -24.11 -21.52 -5.17
CA LYS A 621 -22.94 -21.22 -4.34
C LYS A 621 -22.76 -19.72 -4.23
N TYR A 622 -22.08 -19.25 -3.19
CA TYR A 622 -21.69 -17.85 -3.11
C TYR A 622 -20.31 -17.69 -2.47
N GLU A 623 -19.69 -16.53 -2.72
CA GLU A 623 -18.44 -16.15 -2.09
C GLU A 623 -18.40 -14.64 -1.84
N MET A 624 -17.85 -14.25 -0.69
CA MET A 624 -17.64 -12.86 -0.31
C MET A 624 -16.23 -12.46 -0.75
N VAL A 625 -16.14 -11.44 -1.60
CA VAL A 625 -14.89 -10.87 -2.08
C VAL A 625 -14.73 -9.45 -1.55
N THR A 626 -13.49 -9.06 -1.38
CA THR A 626 -13.14 -7.71 -0.98
C THR A 626 -11.68 -7.46 -1.34
N PHE A 627 -11.37 -6.19 -1.58
CA PHE A 627 -10.05 -5.67 -1.89
C PHE A 627 -9.96 -4.31 -1.21
N LYS A 628 -8.87 -3.99 -0.50
CA LYS A 628 -8.75 -2.66 0.11
C LYS A 628 -8.39 -1.65 -0.97
N TRP A 629 -9.07 -0.50 -0.98
CA TRP A 629 -8.70 0.62 -1.84
C TRP A 629 -7.23 1.04 -1.62
N PRO A 630 -6.34 0.96 -2.64
CA PRO A 630 -4.91 1.20 -2.46
C PRO A 630 -4.60 2.63 -1.97
N HIS A 631 -3.58 2.78 -1.13
CA HIS A 631 -3.22 4.08 -0.54
C HIS A 631 -2.84 5.15 -1.59
N TRP A 632 -2.27 4.74 -2.72
CA TRP A 632 -1.87 5.63 -3.81
C TRP A 632 -3.03 6.01 -4.74
N LEU A 633 -4.16 5.30 -4.70
CA LEU A 633 -5.31 5.55 -5.55
C LEU A 633 -6.22 6.58 -4.87
N ARG A 634 -6.59 7.66 -5.58
CA ARG A 634 -7.41 8.73 -5.01
C ARG A 634 -8.72 8.18 -4.43
N GLN A 635 -8.93 8.40 -3.14
CA GLN A 635 -10.09 7.93 -2.40
C GLN A 635 -11.36 8.71 -2.78
N GLN A 636 -12.52 8.11 -2.56
CA GLN A 636 -13.82 8.78 -2.65
C GLN A 636 -14.34 9.07 -1.24
N LYS A 637 -14.96 10.23 -1.04
CA LYS A 637 -15.52 10.61 0.27
C LYS A 637 -16.92 10.03 0.48
N GLU A 638 -17.71 9.97 -0.59
CA GLU A 638 -19.09 9.49 -0.56
C GLU A 638 -19.11 7.98 -0.79
N LYS A 639 -19.78 7.25 0.12
CA LYS A 639 -19.88 5.79 0.07
C LYS A 639 -20.42 5.27 -1.27
N GLN A 640 -21.40 5.96 -1.84
CA GLN A 640 -21.97 5.62 -3.14
C GLN A 640 -20.92 5.65 -4.27
N ARG A 641 -20.03 6.66 -4.25
CA ARG A 641 -18.94 6.78 -5.23
C ARG A 641 -17.86 5.73 -5.02
N GLU A 642 -17.61 5.31 -3.78
CA GLU A 642 -16.75 4.15 -3.50
C GLU A 642 -17.34 2.87 -4.12
N ILE A 643 -18.64 2.59 -3.90
CA ILE A 643 -19.34 1.42 -4.47
C ILE A 643 -19.20 1.40 -6.00
N TRP A 644 -19.42 2.53 -6.67
CA TRP A 644 -19.20 2.65 -8.11
C TRP A 644 -17.76 2.34 -8.51
N GLY A 645 -16.77 2.79 -7.72
CA GLY A 645 -15.36 2.44 -7.93
C GLY A 645 -15.12 0.94 -7.85
N TYR A 646 -15.71 0.25 -6.87
CA TYR A 646 -15.57 -1.20 -6.71
C TYR A 646 -16.17 -2.01 -7.86
N LYS A 647 -17.22 -1.50 -8.52
CA LYS A 647 -17.82 -2.14 -9.70
C LYS A 647 -16.85 -2.22 -10.90
N ILE A 648 -15.91 -1.26 -11.03
CA ILE A 648 -15.12 -1.11 -12.26
C ILE A 648 -13.59 -1.13 -12.05
N LEU A 649 -13.06 -0.59 -10.97
CA LEU A 649 -11.62 -0.33 -10.81
C LEU A 649 -10.80 -1.57 -10.41
N PHE A 650 -11.43 -2.60 -9.85
CA PHE A 650 -10.75 -3.74 -9.22
C PHE A 650 -11.09 -5.09 -9.85
N LEU A 651 -11.74 -5.13 -11.02
CA LEU A 651 -12.21 -6.37 -11.66
C LEU A 651 -11.09 -7.41 -11.88
N ASP A 652 -9.86 -6.97 -12.13
CA ASP A 652 -8.69 -7.83 -12.34
C ASP A 652 -8.17 -8.50 -11.06
N VAL A 653 -8.32 -7.84 -9.90
CA VAL A 653 -7.73 -8.24 -8.61
C VAL A 653 -8.76 -8.65 -7.54
N LEU A 654 -10.05 -8.35 -7.75
CA LEU A 654 -11.11 -8.66 -6.80
C LEU A 654 -11.48 -10.15 -6.79
N PHE A 655 -11.34 -10.81 -7.94
CA PHE A 655 -11.64 -12.23 -8.13
C PHE A 655 -10.37 -13.06 -8.22
N PRO A 656 -10.39 -14.32 -7.76
CA PRO A 656 -9.23 -15.22 -7.88
C PRO A 656 -8.85 -15.43 -9.35
N LEU A 657 -7.59 -15.78 -9.60
CA LEU A 657 -7.07 -15.93 -10.96
C LEU A 657 -7.66 -17.14 -11.69
N SER A 658 -8.27 -18.07 -10.94
CA SER A 658 -9.01 -19.23 -11.47
C SER A 658 -10.36 -18.86 -12.10
N LEU A 659 -10.90 -17.65 -11.86
CA LEU A 659 -12.16 -17.22 -12.46
C LEU A 659 -11.94 -16.60 -13.85
N ASP A 660 -12.60 -17.20 -14.85
CA ASP A 660 -12.43 -16.87 -16.27
C ASP A 660 -13.32 -15.70 -16.74
N LYS A 661 -14.58 -15.66 -16.30
CA LYS A 661 -15.58 -14.69 -16.75
C LYS A 661 -16.56 -14.40 -15.62
N VAL A 662 -17.02 -13.17 -15.51
CA VAL A 662 -18.01 -12.76 -14.51
C VAL A 662 -19.02 -11.77 -15.13
N ILE A 663 -20.25 -11.78 -14.63
CA ILE A 663 -21.32 -10.88 -15.06
C ILE A 663 -21.71 -10.00 -13.88
N PHE A 664 -21.73 -8.68 -14.08
CA PHE A 664 -22.36 -7.77 -13.12
C PHE A 664 -23.85 -7.68 -13.38
N VAL A 665 -24.65 -7.82 -12.32
CA VAL A 665 -26.09 -7.54 -12.36
C VAL A 665 -26.43 -6.60 -11.20
N ASP A 666 -27.03 -5.45 -11.48
CA ASP A 666 -27.43 -4.51 -10.43
C ASP A 666 -28.48 -5.10 -9.49
N ALA A 667 -28.48 -4.66 -8.24
CA ALA A 667 -29.27 -5.27 -7.17
C ALA A 667 -30.78 -5.17 -7.41
N ASP A 668 -31.22 -4.17 -8.17
CA ASP A 668 -32.62 -3.90 -8.48
C ASP A 668 -33.09 -4.45 -9.83
N GLN A 669 -32.28 -5.28 -10.48
CA GLN A 669 -32.69 -5.94 -11.71
C GLN A 669 -33.54 -7.19 -11.49
N ILE A 670 -34.41 -7.46 -12.46
CA ILE A 670 -35.15 -8.73 -12.58
C ILE A 670 -34.70 -9.43 -13.86
N VAL A 671 -34.31 -10.71 -13.75
CA VAL A 671 -33.84 -11.53 -14.85
C VAL A 671 -34.92 -12.53 -15.27
N ARG A 672 -35.27 -12.55 -16.57
CA ARG A 672 -36.29 -13.42 -17.18
C ARG A 672 -35.72 -14.45 -18.16
N THR A 673 -34.40 -14.45 -18.36
CA THR A 673 -33.71 -15.31 -19.32
C THR A 673 -32.70 -16.21 -18.62
N ASP A 674 -32.20 -17.22 -19.34
CA ASP A 674 -31.08 -18.01 -18.87
C ASP A 674 -29.77 -17.21 -19.06
N MET A 675 -29.12 -16.86 -17.94
CA MET A 675 -27.88 -16.07 -17.97
C MET A 675 -26.71 -16.79 -18.63
N MET A 676 -26.82 -18.10 -18.87
CA MET A 676 -25.85 -18.86 -19.67
C MET A 676 -25.69 -18.31 -21.09
N ASP A 677 -26.76 -17.73 -21.65
CA ASP A 677 -26.71 -17.07 -22.96
C ASP A 677 -25.70 -15.92 -22.97
N LEU A 678 -25.61 -15.14 -21.89
CA LEU A 678 -24.66 -14.03 -21.77
C LEU A 678 -23.23 -14.53 -21.53
N VAL A 679 -23.06 -15.63 -20.79
CA VAL A 679 -21.76 -16.28 -20.62
C VAL A 679 -21.19 -16.72 -21.97
N ASN A 680 -22.03 -17.29 -22.82
CA ASN A 680 -21.66 -17.81 -24.15
C ASN A 680 -21.63 -16.74 -25.26
N HIS A 681 -22.11 -15.52 -24.98
CA HIS A 681 -22.13 -14.44 -25.95
C HIS A 681 -20.68 -14.10 -26.40
N PRO A 682 -20.39 -14.10 -27.71
CA PRO A 682 -19.05 -13.77 -28.21
C PRO A 682 -18.78 -12.27 -28.04
N LEU A 683 -17.70 -11.93 -27.34
CA LEU A 683 -17.24 -10.54 -27.14
C LEU A 683 -16.25 -10.08 -28.21
N GLU A 684 -16.00 -10.90 -29.24
CA GLU A 684 -15.15 -10.55 -30.39
C GLU A 684 -13.71 -10.09 -30.03
N GLY A 685 -13.20 -10.51 -28.87
CA GLY A 685 -11.86 -10.16 -28.36
C GLY A 685 -11.84 -8.94 -27.43
N ASP A 686 -12.98 -8.30 -27.19
CA ASP A 686 -13.15 -7.21 -26.25
C ASP A 686 -13.18 -7.74 -24.81
N PRO A 687 -12.58 -7.02 -23.84
CA PRO A 687 -12.46 -7.49 -22.46
C PRO A 687 -13.78 -7.46 -21.68
N TYR A 688 -14.75 -6.67 -22.13
CA TYR A 688 -16.07 -6.61 -21.51
C TYR A 688 -17.14 -6.16 -22.49
N GLY A 689 -18.39 -6.53 -22.22
CA GLY A 689 -19.56 -6.16 -22.99
C GLY A 689 -20.62 -5.47 -22.14
N PHE A 690 -21.17 -4.36 -22.65
CA PHE A 690 -22.18 -3.55 -21.97
C PHE A 690 -23.40 -3.34 -22.86
N THR A 691 -24.56 -3.06 -22.26
CA THR A 691 -25.76 -2.73 -23.03
C THR A 691 -25.82 -1.20 -23.28
N PRO A 692 -26.09 -0.74 -24.52
CA PRO A 692 -26.26 0.68 -24.81
C PRO A 692 -27.53 1.28 -24.18
N MET A 693 -27.57 2.60 -24.02
CA MET A 693 -28.79 3.32 -23.64
C MET A 693 -29.90 3.10 -24.67
N CYS A 694 -31.11 2.82 -24.17
CA CYS A 694 -32.27 2.56 -25.00
C CYS A 694 -32.79 3.83 -25.70
N ASP A 695 -33.01 3.73 -27.01
CA ASP A 695 -33.42 4.86 -27.85
C ASP A 695 -34.89 4.84 -28.29
N SER A 696 -35.66 3.79 -27.96
CA SER A 696 -37.01 3.58 -28.48
C SER A 696 -38.07 4.56 -27.96
N ARG A 697 -37.94 5.06 -26.71
CA ARG A 697 -38.91 6.01 -26.14
C ARG A 697 -38.63 7.45 -26.58
N THR A 698 -39.35 7.93 -27.58
CA THR A 698 -39.07 9.24 -28.23
C THR A 698 -39.40 10.46 -27.37
N GLU A 699 -40.37 10.36 -26.46
CA GLU A 699 -40.79 11.47 -25.58
C GLU A 699 -39.71 11.88 -24.55
N MET A 700 -38.67 11.05 -24.40
CA MET A 700 -37.57 11.25 -23.45
C MET A 700 -36.31 11.84 -24.08
N GLU A 701 -36.34 12.21 -25.38
CA GLU A 701 -35.18 12.72 -26.12
C GLU A 701 -34.50 13.91 -25.43
N GLY A 702 -35.27 14.82 -24.83
CA GLY A 702 -34.74 16.00 -24.13
C GLY A 702 -33.88 15.69 -22.90
N PHE A 703 -34.00 14.48 -22.33
CA PHE A 703 -33.20 14.02 -21.19
C PHE A 703 -31.97 13.20 -21.62
N ARG A 704 -31.79 12.91 -22.91
CA ARG A 704 -30.67 12.11 -23.46
C ARG A 704 -29.39 12.94 -23.54
N PHE A 705 -28.80 13.23 -22.38
CA PHE A 705 -27.61 14.08 -22.27
C PHE A 705 -26.42 13.55 -23.07
N TRP A 706 -26.31 12.24 -23.28
CA TRP A 706 -25.22 11.61 -24.05
C TRP A 706 -25.26 11.92 -25.55
N LYS A 707 -26.39 12.39 -26.08
CA LYS A 707 -26.55 12.82 -27.48
C LYS A 707 -26.26 14.30 -27.73
N GLN A 708 -25.84 15.02 -26.68
CA GLN A 708 -25.54 16.45 -26.76
C GLN A 708 -24.24 16.82 -26.03
N GLY A 709 -23.74 18.02 -26.29
CA GLY A 709 -22.62 18.60 -25.55
C GLY A 709 -21.33 17.75 -25.58
N TYR A 710 -20.73 17.56 -24.41
CA TYR A 710 -19.46 16.86 -24.25
C TYR A 710 -19.50 15.42 -24.77
N TRP A 711 -20.46 14.62 -24.32
CA TRP A 711 -20.51 13.19 -24.64
C TRP A 711 -20.68 12.93 -26.14
N ALA A 712 -21.57 13.65 -26.82
CA ALA A 712 -21.72 13.51 -28.29
C ALA A 712 -20.42 13.84 -29.04
N ASN A 713 -19.74 14.91 -28.65
CA ASN A 713 -18.47 15.32 -29.27
C ASN A 713 -17.34 14.34 -28.99
N TYR A 714 -17.28 13.79 -27.78
CA TYR A 714 -16.26 12.84 -27.37
C TYR A 714 -16.46 11.47 -28.01
N LEU A 715 -17.69 10.95 -27.99
CA LEU A 715 -18.03 9.60 -28.47
C LEU A 715 -18.01 9.45 -29.99
N ARG A 716 -18.15 10.53 -30.76
CA ARG A 716 -18.00 10.53 -32.23
C ARG A 716 -18.81 9.43 -32.94
N GLY A 717 -20.03 9.20 -32.46
CA GLY A 717 -20.95 8.18 -32.99
C GLY A 717 -20.88 6.82 -32.31
N GLN A 718 -19.95 6.61 -31.36
CA GLN A 718 -19.98 5.43 -30.49
C GLN A 718 -21.15 5.49 -29.50
N PRO A 719 -21.74 4.35 -29.11
CA PRO A 719 -22.83 4.31 -28.14
C PRO A 719 -22.39 4.77 -26.74
N TYR A 720 -23.36 5.28 -25.98
CA TYR A 720 -23.22 5.47 -24.54
C TYR A 720 -23.87 4.29 -23.83
N HIS A 721 -23.08 3.58 -23.01
CA HIS A 721 -23.43 2.32 -22.39
C HIS A 721 -23.84 2.45 -20.92
N ILE A 722 -24.65 1.52 -20.42
CA ILE A 722 -25.20 1.48 -19.05
C ILE A 722 -24.44 0.49 -18.16
N SER A 723 -24.10 0.88 -16.93
CA SER A 723 -23.35 0.06 -15.95
C SER A 723 -24.22 -0.85 -15.06
N ALA A 724 -25.49 -1.05 -15.42
CA ALA A 724 -26.43 -1.88 -14.66
C ALA A 724 -26.28 -3.38 -14.96
N LEU A 725 -25.91 -3.72 -16.21
CA LEU A 725 -25.62 -5.09 -16.65
C LEU A 725 -24.42 -5.08 -17.60
N TYR A 726 -23.39 -5.85 -17.26
CA TYR A 726 -22.24 -6.06 -18.14
C TYR A 726 -21.55 -7.39 -17.87
N VAL A 727 -20.86 -7.91 -18.87
CA VAL A 727 -20.05 -9.13 -18.80
C VAL A 727 -18.58 -8.77 -18.93
N VAL A 728 -17.72 -9.44 -18.18
CA VAL A 728 -16.26 -9.22 -18.18
C VAL A 728 -15.59 -10.55 -18.44
N ASP A 729 -14.84 -10.64 -19.53
CA ASP A 729 -13.89 -11.73 -19.75
C ASP A 729 -12.63 -11.41 -18.95
N LEU A 730 -12.49 -12.02 -17.76
CA LEU A 730 -11.43 -11.68 -16.81
C LEU A 730 -10.05 -12.09 -17.32
N ARG A 731 -9.95 -13.14 -18.13
CA ARG A 731 -8.69 -13.51 -18.78
C ARG A 731 -8.25 -12.39 -19.72
N ARG A 732 -9.12 -12.04 -20.67
CA ARG A 732 -8.83 -10.97 -21.63
C ARG A 732 -8.61 -9.61 -20.97
N PHE A 733 -9.37 -9.31 -19.91
CA PHE A 733 -9.27 -8.07 -19.14
C PHE A 733 -7.90 -7.94 -18.46
N ARG A 734 -7.39 -9.03 -17.87
CA ARG A 734 -6.06 -9.09 -17.24
C ARG A 734 -4.96 -9.03 -18.30
N ASP A 735 -5.08 -9.76 -19.40
CA ASP A 735 -4.10 -9.79 -20.51
C ASP A 735 -3.93 -8.41 -21.16
N LEU A 736 -5.02 -7.65 -21.31
CA LEU A 736 -4.96 -6.28 -21.84
C LEU A 736 -4.49 -5.24 -20.81
N ALA A 737 -4.26 -5.64 -19.56
CA ALA A 737 -4.06 -4.75 -18.41
C ALA A 737 -5.13 -3.63 -18.35
N ALA A 738 -6.38 -3.98 -18.61
CA ALA A 738 -7.49 -3.01 -18.66
C ALA A 738 -7.69 -2.33 -17.30
N GLY A 739 -7.57 -3.08 -16.20
CA GLY A 739 -7.68 -2.56 -14.83
C GLY A 739 -6.69 -1.43 -14.52
N ASP A 740 -5.42 -1.59 -14.88
CA ASP A 740 -4.40 -0.56 -14.64
C ASP A 740 -4.70 0.73 -15.41
N ARG A 741 -5.12 0.62 -16.67
CA ARG A 741 -5.50 1.78 -17.49
C ARG A 741 -6.72 2.51 -16.92
N LEU A 742 -7.73 1.77 -16.45
CA LEU A 742 -8.91 2.34 -15.80
C LEU A 742 -8.52 3.09 -14.53
N ARG A 743 -7.69 2.50 -13.66
CA ARG A 743 -7.21 3.14 -12.42
C ARG A 743 -6.40 4.41 -12.69
N GLN A 744 -5.51 4.40 -13.68
CA GLN A 744 -4.69 5.56 -14.05
C GLN A 744 -5.56 6.70 -14.59
N GLN A 745 -6.49 6.40 -15.50
CA GLN A 745 -7.39 7.40 -16.05
C GLN A 745 -8.32 7.97 -14.96
N TYR A 746 -8.87 7.11 -14.11
CA TYR A 746 -9.64 7.52 -12.95
C TYR A 746 -8.82 8.46 -12.04
N HIS A 747 -7.57 8.11 -11.72
CA HIS A 747 -6.72 8.93 -10.86
C HIS A 747 -6.48 10.34 -11.45
N ALA A 748 -6.32 10.44 -12.77
CA ALA A 748 -6.18 11.71 -13.47
C ALA A 748 -7.48 12.53 -13.49
N LEU A 749 -8.61 11.91 -13.83
CA LEU A 749 -9.91 12.59 -13.94
C LEU A 749 -10.44 13.04 -12.57
N SER A 750 -10.32 12.19 -11.56
CA SER A 750 -10.79 12.45 -10.19
C SER A 750 -10.08 13.60 -9.45
N ALA A 751 -9.09 14.25 -10.11
CA ALA A 751 -8.59 15.55 -9.71
C ALA A 751 -9.68 16.63 -9.64
N ASP A 752 -10.62 16.59 -10.59
CA ASP A 752 -11.85 17.37 -10.53
C ASP A 752 -12.97 16.50 -9.96
N PRO A 753 -13.56 16.86 -8.80
CA PRO A 753 -14.68 16.13 -8.21
C PRO A 753 -15.91 16.01 -9.13
N ASN A 754 -16.07 16.89 -10.10
CA ASN A 754 -17.23 16.93 -11.01
C ASN A 754 -17.00 16.20 -12.35
N SER A 755 -15.81 15.63 -12.56
CA SER A 755 -15.43 15.00 -13.83
C SER A 755 -16.20 13.73 -14.17
N LEU A 756 -16.50 12.92 -13.16
CA LEU A 756 -17.15 11.62 -13.28
C LEU A 756 -18.45 11.68 -12.47
N ALA A 757 -19.56 11.95 -13.17
CA ALA A 757 -20.86 12.07 -12.53
C ALA A 757 -21.30 10.72 -11.97
N ASN A 758 -21.25 9.68 -12.82
CA ASN A 758 -21.45 8.29 -12.45
C ASN A 758 -20.19 7.51 -12.79
N LEU A 759 -19.31 7.30 -11.80
CA LEU A 759 -17.96 6.74 -12.00
C LEU A 759 -17.98 5.38 -12.75
N ASP A 760 -18.88 4.49 -12.38
CA ASP A 760 -19.01 3.14 -12.95
C ASP A 760 -19.49 3.13 -14.41
N GLN A 761 -20.18 4.18 -14.86
CA GLN A 761 -20.70 4.31 -16.21
C GLN A 761 -19.82 5.22 -17.09
N ASP A 762 -19.42 6.37 -16.58
CA ASP A 762 -18.67 7.38 -17.32
C ASP A 762 -17.25 6.91 -17.63
N LEU A 763 -16.60 6.17 -16.72
CA LEU A 763 -15.23 5.72 -16.92
C LEU A 763 -15.09 4.72 -18.09
N PRO A 764 -15.89 3.64 -18.19
CA PRO A 764 -15.88 2.78 -19.38
C PRO A 764 -16.21 3.55 -20.66
N ASN A 765 -17.25 4.39 -20.65
CA ASN A 765 -17.63 5.18 -21.82
C ASN A 765 -16.54 6.16 -22.26
N HIS A 766 -15.77 6.73 -21.34
CA HIS A 766 -14.61 7.56 -21.66
C HIS A 766 -13.47 6.72 -22.24
N MET A 767 -13.29 5.50 -21.73
CA MET A 767 -12.17 4.62 -22.09
C MET A 767 -12.41 3.77 -23.34
N GLN A 768 -13.62 3.76 -23.91
CA GLN A 768 -14.00 2.86 -25.02
C GLN A 768 -13.13 2.95 -26.28
N PHE A 769 -12.42 4.07 -26.48
CA PHE A 769 -11.45 4.22 -27.57
C PHE A 769 -10.11 3.50 -27.33
N THR A 770 -9.81 3.15 -26.09
CA THR A 770 -8.54 2.54 -25.65
C THR A 770 -8.73 1.14 -25.07
N ILE A 771 -9.91 0.88 -24.49
CA ILE A 771 -10.37 -0.40 -23.98
C ILE A 771 -11.72 -0.64 -24.64
N PRO A 772 -11.79 -1.41 -25.73
CA PRO A 772 -13.02 -1.62 -26.48
C PRO A 772 -14.17 -2.13 -25.61
N ILE A 773 -15.39 -1.75 -25.98
CA ILE A 773 -16.63 -2.22 -25.37
C ILE A 773 -17.40 -3.00 -26.42
N HIS A 774 -17.70 -4.26 -26.13
CA HIS A 774 -18.63 -5.01 -26.95
C HIS A 774 -20.06 -4.52 -26.65
N SER A 775 -20.75 -3.92 -27.63
CA SER A 775 -22.15 -3.52 -27.45
C SER A 775 -23.08 -4.73 -27.47
N LEU A 776 -23.72 -5.02 -26.33
CA LEU A 776 -24.69 -6.10 -26.21
C LEU A 776 -26.02 -5.74 -26.90
N PRO A 777 -26.79 -6.74 -27.39
CA PRO A 777 -28.14 -6.53 -27.92
C PRO A 777 -29.06 -5.80 -26.92
N GLN A 778 -29.91 -4.90 -27.41
CA GLN A 778 -30.78 -4.07 -26.55
C GLN A 778 -31.75 -4.90 -25.70
N GLU A 779 -32.16 -6.09 -26.15
CA GLU A 779 -33.00 -7.03 -25.40
C GLU A 779 -32.40 -7.43 -24.05
N TRP A 780 -31.08 -7.29 -23.85
CA TRP A 780 -30.43 -7.58 -22.57
C TRP A 780 -30.80 -6.61 -21.46
N LEU A 781 -31.24 -5.39 -21.77
CA LEU A 781 -31.58 -4.41 -20.75
C LEU A 781 -32.78 -3.57 -21.17
N TRP A 782 -33.85 -3.67 -20.39
CA TRP A 782 -35.02 -2.81 -20.53
C TRP A 782 -35.20 -1.94 -19.30
N CYS A 783 -35.59 -0.69 -19.51
CA CYS A 783 -35.96 0.24 -18.46
C CYS A 783 -37.14 1.09 -18.94
N GLU A 784 -38.17 1.24 -18.11
CA GLU A 784 -39.40 1.98 -18.44
C GLU A 784 -39.12 3.40 -18.91
N THR A 785 -38.16 4.08 -18.29
CA THR A 785 -37.84 5.48 -18.59
C THR A 785 -37.30 5.67 -20.00
N TRP A 786 -36.61 4.70 -20.61
CA TRP A 786 -35.93 4.91 -21.90
C TRP A 786 -36.38 3.96 -23.01
N CYS A 787 -36.93 2.80 -22.63
CA CYS A 787 -37.48 1.84 -23.57
C CYS A 787 -38.99 1.96 -23.70
N SER A 788 -39.49 1.69 -24.91
CA SER A 788 -40.91 1.51 -25.22
C SER A 788 -41.54 0.35 -24.45
N ASP A 789 -42.84 0.43 -24.16
CA ASP A 789 -43.57 -0.63 -23.47
C ASP A 789 -43.60 -1.92 -24.32
N GLU A 790 -43.68 -1.79 -25.65
CA GLU A 790 -43.69 -2.92 -26.59
C GLU A 790 -42.42 -3.78 -26.48
N SER A 791 -41.26 -3.15 -26.29
CA SER A 791 -39.98 -3.86 -26.17
C SER A 791 -39.81 -4.58 -24.84
N GLN A 792 -40.70 -4.37 -23.85
CA GLN A 792 -40.65 -5.08 -22.58
C GLN A 792 -40.90 -6.59 -22.74
N ALA A 793 -41.68 -6.99 -23.76
CA ALA A 793 -42.00 -8.39 -24.03
C ALA A 793 -40.78 -9.22 -24.45
N GLU A 794 -39.78 -8.58 -25.08
CA GLU A 794 -38.53 -9.19 -25.53
C GLU A 794 -37.39 -9.01 -24.51
N ALA A 795 -37.65 -8.31 -23.39
CA ALA A 795 -36.64 -7.99 -22.39
C ALA A 795 -36.15 -9.23 -21.63
N ARG A 796 -34.84 -9.45 -21.68
CA ARG A 796 -34.13 -10.48 -20.92
C ARG A 796 -33.89 -10.08 -19.47
N THR A 797 -33.52 -8.82 -19.23
CA THR A 797 -33.47 -8.23 -17.89
C THR A 797 -34.17 -6.87 -17.85
N ILE A 798 -34.70 -6.53 -16.68
CA ILE A 798 -35.42 -5.28 -16.43
C ILE A 798 -34.72 -4.53 -15.29
N ASP A 799 -34.27 -3.32 -15.58
CA ASP A 799 -33.69 -2.39 -14.62
C ASP A 799 -34.73 -1.38 -14.11
N LEU A 800 -34.78 -1.19 -12.78
CA LEU A 800 -35.70 -0.27 -12.10
C LEU A 800 -35.14 1.15 -12.04
N CYS A 801 -34.72 1.63 -13.21
CA CYS A 801 -34.16 2.95 -13.46
C CYS A 801 -35.00 4.10 -12.88
N ASN A 802 -34.33 5.20 -12.55
CA ASN A 802 -35.00 6.40 -12.08
C ASN A 802 -35.70 7.13 -13.23
N ASN A 803 -36.85 7.73 -12.92
CA ASN A 803 -37.61 8.53 -13.88
C ASN A 803 -37.41 10.02 -13.56
N PRO A 804 -36.88 10.84 -14.48
CA PRO A 804 -36.66 12.26 -14.22
C PRO A 804 -37.96 13.08 -14.19
N GLN A 805 -39.09 12.54 -14.68
CA GLN A 805 -40.39 13.22 -14.71
C GLN A 805 -41.28 12.90 -13.51
N THR A 806 -41.02 11.80 -12.80
CA THR A 806 -41.84 11.34 -11.67
C THR A 806 -40.99 11.06 -10.43
N LYS A 807 -41.59 11.13 -9.24
CA LYS A 807 -40.93 10.80 -7.97
C LYS A 807 -41.48 9.53 -7.35
N GLU A 808 -41.89 8.58 -8.18
CA GLU A 808 -42.44 7.29 -7.75
C GLU A 808 -41.32 6.46 -7.07
N PRO A 809 -41.52 5.99 -5.82
CA PRO A 809 -40.55 5.16 -5.13
C PRO A 809 -40.26 3.84 -5.86
N LYS A 810 -39.05 3.29 -5.71
CA LYS A 810 -38.63 2.05 -6.40
C LYS A 810 -39.53 0.85 -6.10
N LEU A 811 -40.06 0.72 -4.88
CA LEU A 811 -40.96 -0.38 -4.50
C LEU A 811 -42.29 -0.35 -5.26
N ASP A 812 -42.86 0.83 -5.48
CA ASP A 812 -44.10 0.99 -6.23
C ASP A 812 -43.87 0.69 -7.71
N ARG A 813 -42.74 1.17 -8.27
CA ARG A 813 -42.31 0.83 -9.63
C ARG A 813 -42.15 -0.67 -9.82
N ALA A 814 -41.46 -1.35 -8.90
CA ALA A 814 -41.22 -2.79 -8.99
C ALA A 814 -42.52 -3.59 -9.09
N ARG A 815 -43.48 -3.32 -8.20
CA ARG A 815 -44.80 -3.99 -8.17
C ARG A 815 -45.64 -3.71 -9.41
N ARG A 816 -45.50 -2.51 -9.98
CA ARG A 816 -46.27 -2.08 -11.16
C ARG A 816 -45.68 -2.60 -12.47
N GLN A 817 -44.36 -2.54 -12.62
CA GLN A 817 -43.66 -2.88 -13.87
C GLN A 817 -43.48 -4.39 -14.04
N VAL A 818 -43.30 -5.14 -12.94
CA VAL A 818 -42.92 -6.57 -12.97
C VAL A 818 -43.88 -7.38 -12.09
N PRO A 819 -44.92 -8.02 -12.66
CA PRO A 819 -45.93 -8.75 -11.89
C PRO A 819 -45.37 -9.89 -11.02
N GLU A 820 -44.31 -10.57 -11.48
CA GLU A 820 -43.65 -11.65 -10.73
C GLU A 820 -42.78 -11.16 -9.57
N TRP A 821 -42.51 -9.85 -9.46
CA TRP A 821 -41.70 -9.30 -8.37
C TRP A 821 -42.30 -9.64 -7.00
N THR A 822 -43.62 -9.51 -6.84
CA THR A 822 -44.31 -9.85 -5.58
C THR A 822 -44.26 -11.34 -5.28
N VAL A 823 -44.19 -12.20 -6.31
CA VAL A 823 -44.09 -13.65 -6.12
C VAL A 823 -42.74 -14.00 -5.50
N TYR A 824 -41.66 -13.45 -6.04
CA TYR A 824 -40.31 -13.69 -5.50
C TYR A 824 -40.16 -13.10 -4.09
N ASP A 825 -40.66 -11.89 -3.88
CA ASP A 825 -40.65 -11.22 -2.57
C ASP A 825 -41.41 -12.01 -1.50
N ASP A 826 -42.60 -12.54 -1.83
CA ASP A 826 -43.39 -13.38 -0.92
C ASP A 826 -42.69 -14.73 -0.61
N GLU A 827 -42.03 -15.35 -1.59
CA GLU A 827 -41.25 -16.59 -1.40
C GLU A 827 -40.07 -16.36 -0.44
N ILE A 828 -39.33 -15.25 -0.64
CA ILE A 828 -38.20 -14.87 0.22
C ILE A 828 -38.69 -14.57 1.64
N ALA A 829 -39.80 -13.84 1.77
CA ALA A 829 -40.40 -13.54 3.07
C ALA A 829 -40.87 -14.81 3.80
N ALA A 830 -41.46 -15.77 3.08
CA ALA A 830 -41.85 -17.06 3.64
C ALA A 830 -40.62 -17.86 4.12
N LEU A 831 -39.53 -17.88 3.35
CA LEU A 831 -38.28 -18.53 3.75
C LEU A 831 -37.69 -17.91 5.03
N ASP A 832 -37.62 -16.59 5.13
CA ASP A 832 -37.11 -15.91 6.32
C ASP A 832 -38.00 -16.16 7.55
N ARG A 833 -39.33 -16.22 7.40
CA ARG A 833 -40.25 -16.62 8.49
C ARG A 833 -40.01 -18.06 8.95
N ARG A 834 -39.87 -19.01 8.01
CA ARG A 834 -39.56 -20.42 8.30
C ARG A 834 -38.27 -20.54 9.10
N ARG A 835 -37.21 -19.83 8.67
CA ARG A 835 -35.93 -19.76 9.38
C ARG A 835 -36.06 -19.24 10.81
N ARG A 836 -36.87 -18.19 11.02
CA ARG A 836 -37.08 -17.57 12.34
C ARG A 836 -38.02 -18.37 13.26
N GLY A 837 -38.62 -19.46 12.79
CA GLY A 837 -39.55 -20.28 13.57
C GLY A 837 -40.86 -19.57 13.90
N VAL A 838 -41.27 -18.58 13.10
CA VAL A 838 -42.53 -17.85 13.28
C VAL A 838 -43.68 -18.67 12.64
N PRO A 839 -44.79 -18.98 13.36
CA PRO A 839 -45.91 -19.73 12.80
C PRO A 839 -46.52 -19.05 11.57
N GLU A 840 -46.99 -19.84 10.58
CA GLU A 840 -47.81 -19.32 9.49
C GLU A 840 -49.12 -18.75 10.05
N GLU A 841 -49.32 -17.42 9.96
CA GLU A 841 -50.66 -16.87 10.09
C GLU A 841 -51.50 -17.30 8.89
N VAL A 842 -52.56 -18.06 9.16
CA VAL A 842 -53.65 -18.29 8.22
C VAL A 842 -54.30 -16.93 7.98
N ILE A 843 -53.89 -16.23 6.92
CA ILE A 843 -54.58 -15.03 6.46
C ILE A 843 -55.92 -15.49 5.87
N GLU A 844 -56.98 -15.51 6.69
CA GLU A 844 -58.34 -15.42 6.17
C GLU A 844 -58.42 -14.10 5.37
N LYS A 845 -58.55 -14.21 4.05
CA LYS A 845 -58.82 -13.06 3.17
C LYS A 845 -60.13 -12.41 3.61
N ASN A 846 -60.05 -11.40 4.48
CA ASN A 846 -61.18 -10.58 4.87
C ASN A 846 -61.31 -9.43 3.84
N PRO A 847 -62.35 -9.41 2.98
CA PRO A 847 -62.43 -8.52 1.81
C PRO A 847 -62.83 -7.07 2.15
N LYS A 848 -62.56 -6.60 3.38
CA LYS A 848 -62.94 -5.25 3.83
C LYS A 848 -61.89 -4.68 4.78
N SER A 849 -60.76 -4.24 4.22
CA SER A 849 -59.92 -3.20 4.84
C SER A 849 -59.22 -2.38 3.75
N ARG A 850 -60.00 -1.55 3.05
CA ARG A 850 -59.48 -0.36 2.36
C ARG A 850 -59.70 0.80 3.32
N THR A 851 -58.74 1.05 4.21
CA THR A 851 -58.44 2.37 4.83
C THR A 851 -57.54 2.15 6.05
N LEU A 852 -56.24 2.17 5.82
CA LEU A 852 -55.28 2.74 6.76
C LEU A 852 -54.44 3.71 5.93
N GLU A 853 -54.74 4.99 6.05
CA GLU A 853 -53.92 6.06 5.50
C GLU A 853 -52.59 6.08 6.25
N GLU A 854 -51.50 5.74 5.54
CA GLU A 854 -50.15 6.09 5.98
C GLU A 854 -49.90 7.58 5.74
N PRO A 855 -49.20 8.28 6.64
CA PRO A 855 -48.93 9.70 6.47
C PRO A 855 -47.98 9.91 5.28
N LYS A 856 -48.35 10.83 4.39
CA LYS A 856 -47.52 11.28 3.27
C LYS A 856 -46.16 11.77 3.78
N SER A 857 -45.13 10.95 3.62
CA SER A 857 -43.74 11.37 3.66
C SER A 857 -43.41 12.07 2.35
N THR A 858 -43.44 13.40 2.35
CA THR A 858 -42.77 14.21 1.33
C THR A 858 -41.36 14.50 1.81
N GLY A 859 -40.36 13.78 1.30
CA GLY A 859 -38.96 14.05 1.66
C GLY A 859 -37.96 13.09 1.04
N LYS A 860 -37.45 13.46 -0.13
CA LYS A 860 -36.13 13.13 -0.72
C LYS A 860 -35.46 11.83 -0.26
N ASP A 861 -35.80 10.74 -0.94
CA ASP A 861 -34.86 9.64 -1.21
C ASP A 861 -33.94 10.10 -2.35
N GLU A 862 -32.98 10.97 -2.03
CA GLU A 862 -31.90 11.39 -2.92
C GLU A 862 -30.66 11.60 -2.06
N LEU A 863 -29.80 10.58 -1.99
CA LEU A 863 -28.36 10.62 -2.29
C LEU A 863 -27.74 9.23 -2.11
#